data_AF-A0A3L6RQQ7-F1
#
_entry.id   AF-A0A3L6RQQ7-F1
#
_cell.length_a   1.000
_cell.length_b   1.000
_cell.length_c   1.000
_cell.angle_alpha   90.00
_cell.angle_beta   90.00
_cell.angle_gamma   90.00
#
_symmetry.space_group_name_H-M   'P 1'
#
loop_
_entity.id
_entity.type
_entity.pdbx_description
1 polymer ?
#
loop_
_entity_poly.entity_id
_entity_poly.type
_entity_poly.pdbx_seq_one_letter_code
_entity_poly.pdbx_strand_id
1 'polypeptide(L)'
;MAKWTVFIIPAAVLRVVLALVRLIPHNYYGDGDDSTGDKTNLAPSLNIFYGMVLGQGILYLVACTLDIFTFIPRRSLSRHGGFKGQLGMESINLYHGYVLEKCMGRDALAPKKMSLSSFAMDSLNSDSPRMQLHGVRLMHNLLQTEPAKTQLLAKLTTSANTSARLINMLDWTHPRNTTIRLFAAKVTAELAKGLRVVTTPGLIQNVSALLDCGNKVRGRGNPLMDTDDDQEAMHDPVLNASDNHEERCIAVPDTGNLLETQERSTQQVGTSEQSSVEEPPLAETDQDLLPALGMSILYNLAGCDQSNCEEIIRSTGLIPKIIGFTSYRRSDTTYTDTQGKVLETSSLQLLHRLTSINGEIGIALRHKVSKHAFLLRHLAKILEDCMSTQESRKLVAGILRNLAVDGNTRQEIGCIQVIIARLMQEFLSLGRPSATHADHVLRKVAGQALAMFAMESVHNSSAILNETGHVFIKELTTMIHDDSYRCVAASLLRSMCLHARTELNESDLQAISYSVREVLERIMNAEGAELEILIGLSSVICKVIPEDFARELEHGYIKDRFVRRLVDALNASMEPSAHYPGIRRVILRQAINMMEHDPCYASCFGNRRMAEAVSTVEETASKAENYSIFLGDVGLMEHREPLTSLVVRVKQLLAVRPTQQPSST
;
A
#
# COMPACT_ATOMS: atom_id res chain seq x y z
N MET A 1 13.50 -43.95 10.21
CA MET A 1 13.79 -43.90 11.66
C MET A 1 13.29 -45.12 12.44
N ALA A 2 12.10 -45.71 12.14
CA ALA A 2 11.56 -46.82 12.94
C ALA A 2 12.36 -48.14 12.94
N LYS A 3 13.25 -48.39 11.96
CA LYS A 3 14.07 -49.61 11.93
C LYS A 3 15.32 -49.56 12.83
N TRP A 4 15.76 -48.36 13.25
CA TRP A 4 16.99 -48.20 14.05
C TRP A 4 16.74 -48.38 15.56
N THR A 5 15.58 -47.96 16.06
CA THR A 5 15.23 -48.02 17.49
C THR A 5 14.92 -49.43 17.99
N VAL A 6 14.37 -50.31 17.13
CA VAL A 6 13.93 -51.67 17.51
C VAL A 6 15.09 -52.61 17.86
N PHE A 7 16.26 -52.45 17.22
CA PHE A 7 17.40 -53.33 17.45
C PHE A 7 18.45 -52.76 18.42
N ILE A 8 18.57 -51.43 18.52
CA ILE A 8 19.61 -50.79 19.34
C ILE A 8 19.26 -50.81 20.83
N ILE A 9 17.99 -50.61 21.19
CA ILE A 9 17.57 -50.60 22.60
C ILE A 9 17.80 -51.98 23.25
N PRO A 10 17.36 -53.11 22.67
CA PRO A 10 17.65 -54.43 23.24
C PRO A 10 19.15 -54.74 23.30
N ALA A 11 19.93 -54.34 22.30
CA ALA A 11 21.37 -54.54 22.29
C ALA A 11 22.09 -53.73 23.38
N ALA A 12 21.68 -52.48 23.62
CA ALA A 12 22.22 -51.65 24.70
C ALA A 12 21.85 -52.20 26.08
N VAL A 13 20.60 -52.65 26.27
CA VAL A 13 20.16 -53.33 27.50
C VAL A 13 20.97 -54.61 27.73
N LEU A 14 21.17 -55.42 26.68
CA LEU A 14 21.97 -56.64 26.77
C LEU A 14 23.42 -56.34 27.18
N ARG A 15 24.04 -55.30 26.63
CA ARG A 15 25.40 -54.87 27.01
C ARG A 15 25.49 -54.47 28.49
N VAL A 16 24.50 -53.74 28.99
CA VAL A 16 24.42 -53.35 30.41
C VAL A 16 24.22 -54.56 31.31
N VAL A 17 23.26 -55.44 30.97
CA VAL A 17 22.96 -56.65 31.75
C VAL A 17 24.14 -57.62 31.77
N LEU A 18 24.76 -57.89 30.62
CA LEU A 18 25.94 -58.78 30.55
C LEU A 18 27.14 -58.22 31.32
N ALA A 19 27.37 -56.91 31.26
CA ALA A 19 28.41 -56.26 32.04
C ALA A 19 28.13 -56.35 33.54
N LEU A 20 26.90 -56.07 33.99
CA LEU A 20 26.52 -56.19 35.41
C LEU A 20 26.60 -57.63 35.93
N VAL A 21 26.13 -58.62 35.15
CA VAL A 21 26.18 -60.05 35.51
C VAL A 21 27.63 -60.53 35.67
N ARG A 22 28.59 -59.91 34.97
CA ARG A 22 30.03 -60.24 35.10
C ARG A 22 30.74 -59.41 36.16
N LEU A 23 30.38 -58.14 36.34
CA LEU A 23 31.03 -57.22 37.27
C LEU A 23 30.56 -57.40 38.72
N ILE A 24 29.31 -57.80 38.97
CA ILE A 24 28.77 -57.96 40.34
C ILE A 24 29.40 -59.15 41.08
N PRO A 25 29.49 -60.36 40.48
CA PRO A 25 29.98 -61.53 41.21
C PRO A 25 31.51 -61.60 41.37
N HIS A 26 32.28 -60.82 40.59
CA HIS A 26 33.75 -60.89 40.52
C HIS A 26 34.36 -62.29 40.28
N ASN A 27 33.55 -63.30 39.91
CA ASN A 27 33.99 -64.67 39.66
C ASN A 27 34.60 -64.80 38.26
N TYR A 28 35.82 -64.29 38.12
CA TYR A 28 36.63 -64.44 36.90
C TYR A 28 37.41 -65.75 36.86
N TYR A 29 37.39 -66.52 37.95
CA TYR A 29 38.09 -67.79 38.09
C TYR A 29 37.08 -68.92 38.18
N GLY A 30 37.21 -69.91 37.29
CA GLY A 30 36.55 -71.19 37.44
C GLY A 30 37.20 -71.96 38.58
N ASP A 31 36.39 -72.65 39.36
CA ASP A 31 36.84 -73.56 40.41
C ASP A 31 37.54 -74.75 39.73
N GLY A 32 38.88 -74.69 39.70
CA GLY A 32 39.73 -75.69 39.06
C GLY A 32 40.85 -75.09 38.21
N ASP A 33 42.01 -74.88 38.83
CA ASP A 33 43.31 -75.48 38.44
C ASP A 33 44.50 -74.55 38.75
N ASP A 34 45.45 -75.12 39.49
CA ASP A 34 46.72 -74.51 39.91
C ASP A 34 47.63 -74.32 38.69
N SER A 35 47.74 -73.10 38.21
CA SER A 35 48.86 -72.67 37.35
C SER A 35 49.25 -71.23 37.65
N THR A 36 50.32 -71.11 38.41
CA THR A 36 51.13 -69.93 38.67
C THR A 36 51.73 -69.40 37.36
N GLY A 37 51.50 -68.13 37.02
CA GLY A 37 52.22 -67.49 35.92
C GLY A 37 51.68 -66.14 35.43
N ASP A 38 50.41 -66.04 35.05
CA ASP A 38 50.01 -64.97 34.12
C ASP A 38 48.64 -64.29 34.40
N LYS A 39 48.14 -64.36 35.63
CA LYS A 39 46.78 -63.89 35.96
C LYS A 39 46.69 -62.68 36.91
N THR A 40 47.80 -62.03 37.24
CA THR A 40 47.83 -60.84 38.12
C THR A 40 47.15 -59.62 37.50
N ASN A 41 47.19 -59.49 36.17
CA ASN A 41 46.56 -58.37 35.44
C ASN A 41 45.20 -58.74 34.82
N LEU A 42 44.79 -60.01 34.86
CA LEU A 42 43.58 -60.50 34.20
C LEU A 42 42.30 -59.96 34.87
N ALA A 43 42.16 -60.11 36.19
CA ALA A 43 41.01 -59.59 36.93
C ALA A 43 40.86 -58.05 36.83
N PRO A 44 41.93 -57.25 37.02
CA PRO A 44 41.87 -55.79 36.84
C PRO A 44 41.49 -55.39 35.41
N SER A 45 42.04 -56.06 34.39
CA SER A 45 41.73 -55.78 32.98
C SER A 45 40.28 -56.13 32.60
N LEU A 46 39.72 -57.23 33.11
CA LEU A 46 38.32 -57.61 32.93
C LEU A 46 37.37 -56.63 33.64
N ASN A 47 37.72 -56.14 34.82
CA ASN A 47 36.96 -55.09 35.51
C ASN A 47 36.96 -53.77 34.72
N ILE A 48 38.10 -53.36 34.15
CA ILE A 48 38.17 -52.18 33.28
C ILE A 48 37.36 -52.41 32.00
N PHE A 49 37.47 -53.59 31.38
CA PHE A 49 36.74 -53.93 30.16
C PHE A 49 35.22 -53.93 30.38
N TYR A 50 34.72 -54.66 31.37
CA TYR A 50 33.28 -54.66 31.69
C TYR A 50 32.80 -53.32 32.22
N GLY A 51 33.64 -52.56 32.93
CA GLY A 51 33.36 -51.17 33.31
C GLY A 51 33.20 -50.24 32.11
N MET A 52 34.06 -50.36 31.08
CA MET A 52 33.92 -49.62 29.82
C MET A 52 32.68 -50.04 29.04
N VAL A 53 32.40 -51.35 28.95
CA VAL A 53 31.19 -51.87 28.27
C VAL A 53 29.91 -51.42 28.97
N LEU A 54 29.91 -51.39 30.31
CA LEU A 54 28.81 -50.86 31.12
C LEU A 54 28.61 -49.37 30.86
N GLY A 55 29.70 -48.58 30.91
CA GLY A 55 29.67 -47.15 30.62
C GLY A 55 29.16 -46.86 29.21
N GLN A 56 29.66 -47.60 28.20
CA GLN A 56 29.20 -47.49 26.82
C GLN A 56 27.72 -47.87 26.68
N GLY A 57 27.27 -48.94 27.34
CA GLY A 57 25.87 -49.37 27.36
C GLY A 57 24.92 -48.33 27.98
N ILE A 58 25.33 -47.72 29.10
CA ILE A 58 24.59 -46.62 29.74
C ILE A 58 24.55 -45.39 28.83
N LEU A 59 25.68 -45.00 28.22
CA LEU A 59 25.72 -43.88 27.28
C LEU A 59 24.80 -44.09 26.07
N TYR A 60 24.72 -45.33 25.54
CA TYR A 60 23.76 -45.65 24.48
C TYR A 60 22.30 -45.58 24.96
N LEU A 61 21.98 -46.03 26.18
CA LEU A 61 20.64 -45.89 26.74
C LEU A 61 20.27 -44.41 26.94
N VAL A 62 21.21 -43.59 27.40
CA VAL A 62 21.03 -42.13 27.51
C VAL A 62 20.83 -41.50 26.13
N ALA A 63 21.62 -41.88 25.12
CA ALA A 63 21.43 -41.40 23.75
C ALA A 63 20.05 -41.79 23.17
N CYS A 64 19.61 -43.03 23.39
CA CYS A 64 18.31 -43.53 22.94
C CYS A 64 17.13 -42.80 23.62
N THR A 65 17.24 -42.57 24.94
CA THR A 65 16.20 -41.81 25.66
C THR A 65 16.15 -40.37 25.18
N LEU A 66 17.30 -39.70 25.03
CA LEU A 66 17.37 -38.36 24.46
C LEU A 66 16.77 -38.30 23.04
N ASP A 67 17.01 -39.28 22.18
CA ASP A 67 16.43 -39.35 20.82
C ASP A 67 14.90 -39.42 20.85
N ILE A 68 14.32 -40.23 21.74
CA ILE A 68 12.86 -40.30 21.96
C ILE A 68 12.32 -38.94 22.44
N PHE A 69 13.03 -38.29 23.36
CA PHE A 69 12.64 -36.98 23.89
C PHE A 69 12.78 -35.84 22.88
N THR A 70 13.49 -36.01 21.74
CA THR A 70 13.55 -35.00 20.67
C THR A 70 12.19 -34.66 20.05
N PHE A 71 11.18 -35.51 20.25
CA PHE A 71 9.81 -35.21 19.84
C PHE A 71 9.23 -33.97 20.55
N ILE A 72 9.59 -33.74 21.83
CA ILE A 72 9.11 -32.60 22.62
C ILE A 72 9.56 -31.26 22.02
N PRO A 73 10.85 -31.01 21.75
CA PRO A 73 11.28 -29.77 21.11
C PRO A 73 10.74 -29.63 19.68
N ARG A 74 10.58 -30.71 18.90
CA ARG A 74 9.96 -30.64 17.56
C ARG A 74 8.51 -30.18 17.62
N ARG A 75 7.72 -30.74 18.55
CA ARG A 75 6.31 -30.36 18.75
C ARG A 75 6.18 -28.95 19.35
N SER A 76 7.10 -28.57 20.23
CA SER A 76 7.18 -27.21 20.76
C SER A 76 7.50 -26.20 19.66
N LEU A 77 8.48 -26.47 18.79
CA LEU A 77 8.84 -25.61 17.67
C LEU A 77 7.71 -25.50 16.64
N SER A 78 6.98 -26.59 16.38
CA SER A 78 5.80 -26.57 15.50
C SER A 78 4.68 -25.68 16.05
N ARG A 79 4.42 -25.74 17.36
CA ARG A 79 3.38 -24.94 18.02
C ARG A 79 3.75 -23.46 18.12
N HIS A 80 4.98 -23.15 18.52
CA HIS A 80 5.42 -21.76 18.73
C HIS A 80 5.89 -21.07 17.45
N GLY A 81 6.32 -21.82 16.43
CA GLY A 81 6.77 -21.29 15.14
C GLY A 81 5.69 -21.23 14.06
N GLY A 82 4.42 -21.51 14.40
CA GLY A 82 3.30 -21.42 13.45
C GLY A 82 3.27 -22.50 12.36
N PHE A 83 4.13 -23.52 12.44
CA PHE A 83 4.20 -24.60 11.46
C PHE A 83 3.03 -25.58 11.65
N LYS A 84 1.90 -25.29 11.00
CA LYS A 84 0.69 -26.13 11.03
C LYS A 84 0.73 -27.21 9.93
N GLY A 85 0.13 -28.37 10.23
CA GLY A 85 -0.06 -29.46 9.27
C GLY A 85 1.16 -30.34 9.00
N GLN A 86 0.99 -31.28 8.07
CA GLN A 86 1.99 -32.30 7.72
C GLN A 86 3.27 -31.69 7.11
N LEU A 87 3.12 -30.66 6.27
CA LEU A 87 4.23 -29.96 5.60
C LEU A 87 5.09 -29.12 6.56
N GLY A 88 4.46 -28.52 7.58
CA GLY A 88 5.18 -27.81 8.64
C GLY A 88 6.06 -28.76 9.46
N MET A 89 5.54 -29.96 9.75
CA MET A 89 6.29 -31.01 10.46
C MET A 89 7.43 -31.58 9.62
N GLU A 90 7.24 -31.73 8.30
CA GLU A 90 8.30 -32.16 7.38
C GLU A 90 9.48 -31.17 7.35
N SER A 91 9.20 -29.86 7.32
CA SER A 91 10.23 -28.81 7.38
C SER A 91 11.03 -28.85 8.69
N ILE A 92 10.36 -29.12 9.81
CA ILE A 92 11.00 -29.27 11.13
C ILE A 92 11.85 -30.54 11.20
N ASN A 93 11.38 -31.64 10.60
CA ASN A 93 12.15 -32.88 10.55
C ASN A 93 13.42 -32.72 9.70
N LEU A 94 13.36 -32.02 8.57
CA LEU A 94 14.53 -31.69 7.75
C LEU A 94 15.51 -30.78 8.50
N TYR A 95 15.01 -29.76 9.20
CA TYR A 95 15.85 -28.91 10.06
C TYR A 95 16.55 -29.72 11.15
N HIS A 96 15.83 -30.65 11.81
CA HIS A 96 16.43 -31.52 12.81
C HIS A 96 17.51 -32.44 12.23
N GLY A 97 17.28 -32.99 11.04
CA GLY A 97 18.30 -33.77 10.31
C GLY A 97 19.56 -32.94 10.03
N TYR A 98 19.38 -31.70 9.56
CA TYR A 98 20.48 -30.76 9.31
C TYR A 98 21.27 -30.39 10.57
N VAL A 99 20.58 -30.14 11.70
CA VAL A 99 21.27 -29.86 12.98
C VAL A 99 22.07 -31.08 13.41
N LEU A 100 21.50 -32.28 13.29
CA LEU A 100 22.17 -33.53 13.67
C LEU A 100 23.42 -33.78 12.81
N GLU A 101 23.32 -33.61 11.49
CA GLU A 101 24.44 -33.75 10.56
C GLU A 101 25.57 -32.77 10.88
N LYS A 102 25.24 -31.49 11.12
CA LYS A 102 26.23 -30.49 11.50
C LYS A 102 26.84 -30.73 12.89
N CYS A 103 26.10 -31.32 13.83
CA CYS A 103 26.62 -31.74 15.12
C CYS A 103 27.58 -32.93 15.01
N MET A 104 27.35 -33.84 14.05
CA MET A 104 28.22 -35.00 13.82
C MET A 104 29.48 -34.66 13.01
N GLY A 105 29.43 -33.64 12.14
CA GLY A 105 30.51 -33.28 11.22
C GLY A 105 31.49 -32.18 11.67
N ARG A 106 31.35 -31.60 12.87
CA ARG A 106 32.24 -30.55 13.42
C ARG A 106 32.49 -30.74 14.91
N ASP A 107 33.63 -30.22 15.40
CA ASP A 107 33.91 -30.07 16.84
C ASP A 107 32.66 -29.58 17.57
N ALA A 108 32.15 -30.40 18.48
CA ALA A 108 30.82 -30.32 19.07
C ALA A 108 30.54 -29.04 19.91
N LEU A 109 31.47 -28.08 19.93
CA LEU A 109 31.50 -26.94 20.86
C LEU A 109 31.61 -25.55 20.19
N ALA A 110 31.42 -25.43 18.87
CA ALA A 110 31.37 -24.10 18.21
C ALA A 110 29.92 -23.63 17.95
N PRO A 111 29.31 -22.81 18.82
CA PRO A 111 27.95 -22.30 18.64
C PRO A 111 27.97 -21.11 17.68
N LYS A 112 28.04 -21.34 16.37
CA LYS A 112 27.75 -20.27 15.40
C LYS A 112 27.36 -20.87 14.04
N LYS A 113 26.09 -20.65 13.63
CA LYS A 113 25.41 -21.04 12.36
C LYS A 113 24.43 -22.24 12.39
N MET A 114 23.76 -22.53 13.51
CA MET A 114 22.65 -23.49 13.57
C MET A 114 21.29 -22.81 13.83
N SER A 115 21.06 -21.63 13.26
CA SER A 115 19.76 -20.96 13.39
C SER A 115 18.77 -21.47 12.33
N LEU A 116 17.48 -21.44 12.65
CA LEU A 116 16.43 -21.78 11.68
C LEU A 116 16.48 -20.87 10.44
N SER A 117 16.86 -19.59 10.61
CA SER A 117 17.10 -18.66 9.49
C SER A 117 18.26 -19.10 8.60
N SER A 118 19.40 -19.54 9.19
CA SER A 118 20.55 -19.99 8.39
C SER A 118 20.23 -21.29 7.64
N PHE A 119 19.48 -22.21 8.26
CA PHE A 119 18.99 -23.40 7.57
C PHE A 119 18.05 -23.04 6.40
N ALA A 120 17.12 -22.10 6.60
CA ALA A 120 16.24 -21.64 5.54
C ALA A 120 17.03 -21.05 4.36
N MET A 121 18.06 -20.25 4.63
CA MET A 121 18.93 -19.66 3.60
C MET A 121 19.78 -20.70 2.88
N ASP A 122 20.39 -21.64 3.61
CA ASP A 122 21.16 -22.74 3.03
C ASP A 122 20.26 -23.63 2.16
N SER A 123 19.02 -23.88 2.61
CA SER A 123 18.02 -24.66 1.87
C SER A 123 17.57 -23.96 0.59
N LEU A 124 17.37 -22.64 0.66
CA LEU A 124 17.03 -21.81 -0.51
C LEU A 124 18.15 -21.83 -1.57
N ASN A 125 19.40 -21.83 -1.12
CA ASN A 125 20.58 -21.82 -1.98
C ASN A 125 21.00 -23.22 -2.47
N SER A 126 20.27 -24.27 -2.09
CA SER A 126 20.47 -25.62 -2.62
C SER A 126 19.96 -25.72 -4.06
N ASP A 127 20.54 -26.60 -4.86
CA ASP A 127 20.09 -26.85 -6.24
C ASP A 127 18.88 -27.79 -6.32
N SER A 128 18.46 -28.37 -5.18
CA SER A 128 17.27 -29.20 -5.10
C SER A 128 15.99 -28.34 -5.05
N PRO A 129 15.05 -28.48 -6.02
CA PRO A 129 13.77 -27.76 -5.98
C PRO A 129 12.95 -28.07 -4.72
N ARG A 130 13.03 -29.31 -4.23
CA ARG A 130 12.40 -29.70 -2.96
C ARG A 130 12.98 -28.92 -1.79
N MET A 131 14.31 -28.81 -1.71
CA MET A 131 14.97 -28.07 -0.64
C MET A 131 14.69 -26.56 -0.73
N GLN A 132 14.65 -26.01 -1.95
CA GLN A 132 14.29 -24.61 -2.21
C GLN A 132 12.88 -24.30 -1.71
N LEU A 133 11.89 -25.13 -2.07
CA LEU A 133 10.51 -24.97 -1.63
C LEU A 133 10.39 -24.98 -0.10
N HIS A 134 11.08 -25.89 0.58
CA HIS A 134 11.12 -25.93 2.04
C HIS A 134 11.79 -24.69 2.62
N GLY A 135 12.91 -24.24 2.02
CA GLY A 135 13.61 -23.02 2.39
C GLY A 135 12.70 -21.79 2.34
N VAL A 136 12.03 -21.54 1.20
CA VAL A 136 11.15 -20.38 1.04
C VAL A 136 9.93 -20.47 1.96
N ARG A 137 9.29 -21.64 2.09
CA ARG A 137 8.15 -21.83 3.01
C ARG A 137 8.54 -21.58 4.46
N LEU A 138 9.71 -22.07 4.86
CA LEU A 138 10.27 -21.84 6.19
C LEU A 138 10.50 -20.35 6.43
N MET A 139 11.06 -19.63 5.45
CA MET A 139 11.20 -18.16 5.52
C MET A 139 9.85 -17.47 5.67
N HIS A 140 8.85 -17.86 4.88
CA HIS A 140 7.51 -17.28 4.98
C HIS A 140 6.90 -17.44 6.37
N ASN A 141 7.00 -18.63 6.98
CA ASN A 141 6.51 -18.88 8.33
C ASN A 141 7.28 -18.06 9.39
N LEU A 142 8.60 -17.93 9.25
CA LEU A 142 9.42 -17.11 10.14
C LEU A 142 9.03 -15.62 10.09
N LEU A 143 8.58 -15.13 8.92
CA LEU A 143 8.11 -13.74 8.77
C LEU A 143 6.80 -13.45 9.50
N GLN A 144 6.02 -14.48 9.87
CA GLN A 144 4.76 -14.31 10.60
C GLN A 144 4.97 -14.07 12.11
N THR A 145 6.21 -14.15 12.61
CA THR A 145 6.54 -13.99 14.04
C THR A 145 7.52 -12.82 14.22
N GLU A 146 7.11 -11.74 14.89
CA GLU A 146 7.87 -10.48 15.02
C GLU A 146 9.36 -10.61 15.41
N PRO A 147 9.77 -11.36 16.45
CA PRO A 147 11.19 -11.51 16.79
C PRO A 147 11.98 -12.30 15.73
N ALA A 148 11.35 -13.25 15.04
CA ALA A 148 11.99 -14.03 13.98
C ALA A 148 12.08 -13.25 12.67
N LYS A 149 11.07 -12.42 12.39
CA LYS A 149 10.97 -11.54 11.22
C LYS A 149 12.15 -10.56 11.16
N THR A 150 12.35 -9.77 12.22
CA THR A 150 13.43 -8.77 12.28
C THR A 150 14.80 -9.40 12.10
N GLN A 151 15.05 -10.54 12.76
CA GLN A 151 16.29 -11.29 12.62
C GLN A 151 16.49 -11.84 11.20
N LEU A 152 15.43 -12.37 10.57
CA LEU A 152 15.49 -12.92 9.22
C LEU A 152 15.75 -11.82 8.19
N LEU A 153 15.03 -10.69 8.26
CA LEU A 153 15.19 -9.56 7.34
C LEU A 153 16.60 -8.95 7.42
N ALA A 154 17.15 -8.79 8.62
CA ALA A 154 18.53 -8.31 8.79
C ALA A 154 19.55 -9.27 8.14
N LYS A 155 19.38 -10.58 8.33
CA LYS A 155 20.24 -11.59 7.70
C LYS A 155 20.06 -11.63 6.16
N LEU A 156 18.84 -11.49 5.66
CA LEU A 156 18.57 -11.52 4.21
C LEU A 156 19.18 -10.31 3.51
N THR A 157 19.08 -9.13 4.13
CA THR A 157 19.68 -7.89 3.61
C THR A 157 21.22 -7.98 3.58
N THR A 158 21.82 -8.71 4.53
CA THR A 158 23.28 -8.92 4.56
C THR A 158 23.74 -9.99 3.55
N SER A 159 22.88 -10.95 3.22
CA SER A 159 23.21 -12.09 2.34
C SER A 159 22.81 -11.83 0.90
N ALA A 160 23.65 -11.08 0.16
CA ALA A 160 23.41 -10.70 -1.23
C ALA A 160 23.10 -11.90 -2.16
N ASN A 161 23.76 -13.04 -1.96
CA ASN A 161 23.52 -14.25 -2.76
C ASN A 161 22.11 -14.82 -2.55
N THR A 162 21.66 -14.86 -1.30
CA THR A 162 20.33 -15.37 -0.93
C THR A 162 19.23 -14.43 -1.43
N SER A 163 19.41 -13.12 -1.31
CA SER A 163 18.44 -12.14 -1.82
C SER A 163 18.37 -12.15 -3.34
N ALA A 164 19.50 -12.24 -4.05
CA ALA A 164 19.52 -12.36 -5.50
C ALA A 164 18.81 -13.63 -5.98
N ARG A 165 19.06 -14.77 -5.31
CA ARG A 165 18.39 -16.03 -5.65
C ARG A 165 16.88 -15.96 -5.41
N LEU A 166 16.44 -15.37 -4.30
CA LEU A 166 15.01 -15.16 -4.00
C LEU A 166 14.34 -14.30 -5.09
N ILE A 167 15.02 -13.26 -5.56
CA ILE A 167 14.50 -12.35 -6.58
C ILE A 167 14.45 -13.04 -7.95
N ASN A 168 15.43 -13.88 -8.27
CA ASN A 168 15.41 -14.70 -9.48
C ASN A 168 14.28 -15.74 -9.46
N MET A 169 13.90 -16.27 -8.30
CA MET A 169 12.75 -17.19 -8.18
C MET A 169 11.42 -16.53 -8.59
N LEU A 170 11.32 -15.20 -8.60
CA LEU A 170 10.13 -14.50 -9.09
C LEU A 170 9.94 -14.62 -10.60
N ASP A 171 11.01 -14.91 -11.34
CA ASP A 171 11.03 -15.11 -12.79
C ASP A 171 10.87 -16.59 -13.19
N TRP A 172 10.69 -17.50 -12.22
CA TRP A 172 10.53 -18.93 -12.50
C TRP A 172 9.13 -19.24 -13.01
N THR A 173 8.89 -18.97 -14.29
CA THR A 173 7.60 -19.09 -14.98
C THR A 173 7.16 -20.53 -15.26
N HIS A 174 8.05 -21.51 -15.09
CA HIS A 174 7.76 -22.92 -15.34
C HIS A 174 6.67 -23.47 -14.37
N PRO A 175 5.65 -24.22 -14.83
CA PRO A 175 4.51 -24.67 -13.99
C PRO A 175 4.90 -25.41 -12.70
N ARG A 176 5.97 -26.20 -12.75
CA ARG A 176 6.53 -26.93 -11.60
C ARG A 176 7.02 -26.04 -10.44
N ASN A 177 7.31 -24.76 -10.72
CA ASN A 177 7.84 -23.81 -9.75
C ASN A 177 6.77 -22.83 -9.24
N THR A 178 5.49 -23.01 -9.60
CA THR A 178 4.41 -22.08 -9.24
C THR A 178 4.35 -21.83 -7.73
N THR A 179 4.43 -22.87 -6.91
CA THR A 179 4.41 -22.74 -5.46
C THR A 179 5.68 -22.08 -4.92
N ILE A 180 6.85 -22.38 -5.48
CA ILE A 180 8.12 -21.72 -5.11
C ILE A 180 8.02 -20.22 -5.41
N ARG A 181 7.55 -19.87 -6.61
CA ARG A 181 7.36 -18.50 -7.07
C ARG A 181 6.38 -17.73 -6.18
N LEU A 182 5.27 -18.35 -5.79
CA LEU A 182 4.28 -17.76 -4.89
C LEU A 182 4.87 -17.43 -3.52
N PHE A 183 5.51 -18.40 -2.87
CA PHE A 183 6.14 -18.15 -1.57
C PHE A 183 7.31 -17.17 -1.68
N ALA A 184 8.06 -17.19 -2.79
CA ALA A 184 9.15 -16.25 -3.03
C ALA A 184 8.62 -14.81 -3.14
N ALA A 185 7.49 -14.62 -3.83
CA ALA A 185 6.80 -13.33 -3.90
C ALA A 185 6.33 -12.84 -2.52
N LYS A 186 5.76 -13.73 -1.69
CA LYS A 186 5.36 -13.38 -0.30
C LYS A 186 6.55 -12.95 0.56
N VAL A 187 7.66 -13.70 0.52
CA VAL A 187 8.88 -13.35 1.26
C VAL A 187 9.48 -12.05 0.73
N THR A 188 9.48 -11.86 -0.58
CA THR A 188 9.99 -10.63 -1.21
C THR A 188 9.14 -9.40 -0.90
N ALA A 189 7.82 -9.54 -0.77
CA ALA A 189 6.94 -8.45 -0.37
C ALA A 189 7.29 -7.90 1.02
N GLU A 190 7.64 -8.76 1.97
CA GLU A 190 8.13 -8.32 3.29
C GLU A 190 9.55 -7.75 3.22
N LEU A 191 10.44 -8.35 2.41
CA LEU A 191 11.80 -7.86 2.22
C LEU A 191 11.83 -6.45 1.58
N ALA A 192 10.90 -6.17 0.67
CA ALA A 192 10.77 -4.91 -0.05
C ALA A 192 10.58 -3.68 0.86
N LYS A 193 10.12 -3.88 2.10
CA LYS A 193 9.95 -2.79 3.08
C LYS A 193 11.28 -2.17 3.53
N GLY A 194 12.40 -2.86 3.34
CA GLY A 194 13.75 -2.40 3.70
C GLY A 194 14.76 -2.53 2.56
N LEU A 195 14.30 -2.73 1.32
CA LEU A 195 15.18 -3.01 0.19
C LEU A 195 15.37 -1.77 -0.70
N ARG A 196 16.62 -1.52 -1.09
CA ARG A 196 16.97 -0.55 -2.13
C ARG A 196 17.12 -1.26 -3.47
N VAL A 197 16.38 -0.83 -4.48
CA VAL A 197 16.38 -1.43 -5.81
C VAL A 197 17.75 -1.29 -6.48
N VAL A 198 18.46 -0.19 -6.24
CA VAL A 198 19.80 0.07 -6.80
C VAL A 198 20.81 -1.03 -6.43
N THR A 199 20.66 -1.66 -5.26
CA THR A 199 21.55 -2.77 -4.84
C THR A 199 21.19 -4.12 -5.47
N THR A 200 20.03 -4.21 -6.13
CA THR A 200 19.55 -5.45 -6.74
C THR A 200 18.97 -5.22 -8.13
N PRO A 201 19.83 -5.14 -9.16
CA PRO A 201 19.41 -5.01 -10.55
C PRO A 201 18.44 -6.14 -10.97
N GLY A 202 17.46 -5.82 -11.81
CA GLY A 202 16.48 -6.79 -12.33
C GLY A 202 15.25 -7.02 -11.43
N LEU A 203 15.23 -6.51 -10.18
CA LEU A 203 14.07 -6.67 -9.30
C LEU A 203 12.76 -6.14 -9.91
N ILE A 204 12.78 -4.93 -10.47
CA ILE A 204 11.58 -4.33 -11.09
C ILE A 204 11.10 -5.12 -12.32
N GLN A 205 12.02 -5.73 -13.07
CA GLN A 205 11.70 -6.58 -14.22
C GLN A 205 11.03 -7.88 -13.76
N ASN A 206 11.62 -8.55 -12.77
CA ASN A 206 11.06 -9.79 -12.21
C ASN A 206 9.69 -9.55 -11.55
N VAL A 207 9.52 -8.42 -10.87
CA VAL A 207 8.22 -8.00 -10.31
C VAL A 207 7.24 -7.65 -11.42
N SER A 208 7.68 -7.02 -12.52
CA SER A 208 6.83 -6.82 -13.69
C SER A 208 6.37 -8.16 -14.30
N ALA A 209 7.20 -9.20 -14.29
CA ALA A 209 6.83 -10.52 -14.79
C ALA A 209 5.77 -11.23 -13.90
N LEU A 210 5.67 -10.86 -12.62
CA LEU A 210 4.57 -11.31 -11.76
C LEU A 210 3.22 -10.71 -12.18
N LEU A 211 3.24 -9.49 -12.74
CA LEU A 211 2.03 -8.81 -13.25
C LEU A 211 1.56 -9.37 -14.60
N ASP A 212 2.41 -10.10 -15.32
CA ASP A 212 2.05 -10.73 -16.59
C ASP A 212 1.31 -12.08 -16.39
N CYS A 213 1.35 -12.64 -15.18
CA CYS A 213 0.60 -13.85 -14.84
C CYS A 213 -0.91 -13.61 -15.00
N GLY A 214 -1.55 -14.39 -15.88
CA GLY A 214 -3.00 -14.32 -16.13
C GLY A 214 -3.42 -13.29 -17.19
N ASN A 215 -2.51 -12.41 -17.64
CA ASN A 215 -2.78 -11.45 -18.71
C ASN A 215 -2.49 -12.09 -20.07
N LYS A 216 -3.48 -12.74 -20.70
CA LYS A 216 -3.44 -12.93 -22.15
C LYS A 216 -3.64 -11.56 -22.79
N VAL A 217 -2.55 -10.86 -23.07
CA VAL A 217 -2.58 -9.62 -23.86
C VAL A 217 -3.15 -9.98 -25.23
N ARG A 218 -4.46 -9.75 -25.42
CA ARG A 218 -5.03 -9.68 -26.76
C ARG A 218 -4.49 -8.41 -27.38
N GLY A 219 -3.37 -8.53 -28.09
CA GLY A 219 -2.96 -7.54 -29.07
C GLY A 219 -4.01 -7.52 -30.18
N ARG A 220 -5.09 -6.77 -29.99
CA ARG A 220 -5.93 -6.39 -31.12
C ARG A 220 -5.14 -5.30 -31.83
N GLY A 221 -4.39 -5.70 -32.86
CA GLY A 221 -3.76 -4.78 -33.79
C GLY A 221 -4.81 -3.79 -34.31
N ASN A 222 -4.36 -2.58 -34.66
CA ASN A 222 -5.23 -1.66 -35.35
C ASN A 222 -5.46 -2.25 -36.76
N PRO A 223 -6.71 -2.53 -37.18
CA PRO A 223 -6.97 -3.13 -38.50
C PRO A 223 -6.44 -2.32 -39.68
N LEU A 224 -6.12 -1.04 -39.46
CA LEU A 224 -5.52 -0.14 -40.46
C LEU A 224 -4.00 -0.27 -40.58
N MET A 225 -3.35 -1.01 -39.67
CA MET A 225 -1.90 -1.20 -39.59
C MET A 225 -1.49 -2.68 -39.67
N ASP A 226 -2.45 -3.58 -39.90
CA ASP A 226 -2.15 -4.97 -40.25
C ASP A 226 -1.60 -4.95 -41.68
N THR A 227 -0.29 -5.14 -41.83
CA THR A 227 0.28 -5.55 -43.12
C THR A 227 -0.12 -7.00 -43.36
N ASP A 228 -0.61 -7.32 -44.55
CA ASP A 228 -0.98 -8.67 -45.02
C ASP A 228 0.25 -9.61 -45.13
N ASP A 229 1.09 -9.64 -44.10
CA ASP A 229 2.20 -10.57 -43.98
C ASP A 229 1.77 -11.71 -43.06
N ASP A 230 1.27 -12.78 -43.69
CA ASP A 230 1.08 -14.09 -43.06
C ASP A 230 2.44 -14.61 -42.55
N GLN A 231 2.78 -14.28 -41.31
CA GLN A 231 3.73 -15.07 -40.52
C GLN A 231 2.94 -15.95 -39.55
N GLU A 232 2.74 -17.19 -39.98
CA GLU A 232 2.37 -18.32 -39.13
C GLU A 232 3.35 -18.43 -37.94
N ALA A 233 2.99 -17.81 -36.81
CA ALA A 233 3.55 -18.18 -35.53
C ALA A 233 2.98 -19.56 -35.17
N MET A 234 3.81 -20.60 -35.36
CA MET A 234 3.61 -21.96 -34.88
C MET A 234 3.02 -21.97 -33.46
N HIS A 235 1.75 -22.34 -33.34
CA HIS A 235 1.13 -22.72 -32.08
C HIS A 235 1.18 -24.25 -31.95
N ASP A 236 1.73 -24.73 -30.82
CA ASP A 236 1.66 -26.14 -30.42
C ASP A 236 0.19 -26.57 -30.26
N PRO A 237 -0.24 -27.67 -30.91
CA PRO A 237 -1.63 -28.12 -30.86
C PRO A 237 -1.85 -29.01 -29.64
N VAL A 238 -2.61 -28.51 -28.66
CA VAL A 238 -3.28 -29.38 -27.69
C VAL A 238 -4.76 -29.46 -28.06
N LEU A 239 -5.05 -30.57 -28.76
CA LEU A 239 -6.30 -31.31 -28.89
C LEU A 239 -7.55 -30.62 -28.31
N ASN A 240 -8.43 -30.15 -29.21
CA ASN A 240 -9.86 -30.38 -29.10
C ASN A 240 -10.37 -30.73 -30.49
N ALA A 241 -10.69 -32.00 -30.68
CA ALA A 241 -11.38 -32.50 -31.85
C ALA A 241 -12.87 -32.10 -31.78
N SER A 242 -13.35 -31.53 -32.88
CA SER A 242 -14.71 -31.57 -33.45
C SER A 242 -15.88 -31.02 -32.61
N ASP A 243 -16.83 -30.23 -33.14
CA ASP A 243 -17.07 -29.78 -34.51
C ASP A 243 -17.99 -28.54 -34.51
N ASN A 244 -17.65 -27.60 -35.39
CA ASN A 244 -18.46 -26.84 -36.36
C ASN A 244 -19.75 -26.08 -35.98
N HIS A 245 -19.67 -24.80 -36.36
CA HIS A 245 -20.71 -23.83 -36.67
C HIS A 245 -21.89 -24.38 -37.50
N GLU A 246 -23.10 -23.88 -37.24
CA GLU A 246 -23.79 -23.02 -38.21
C GLU A 246 -24.93 -22.19 -37.57
N GLU A 247 -25.18 -21.06 -38.20
CA GLU A 247 -26.03 -19.95 -37.79
C GLU A 247 -27.47 -20.11 -38.35
N ARG A 248 -28.45 -19.47 -37.68
CA ARG A 248 -29.71 -18.92 -38.24
C ARG A 248 -31.06 -19.71 -38.07
N CYS A 249 -31.90 -19.13 -37.20
CA CYS A 249 -33.34 -18.82 -37.31
C CYS A 249 -34.46 -19.89 -37.59
N ILE A 250 -35.48 -19.83 -36.70
CA ILE A 250 -36.95 -20.00 -36.86
C ILE A 250 -37.60 -21.41 -36.61
N ALA A 251 -38.28 -21.47 -35.47
CA ALA A 251 -39.63 -22.00 -35.12
C ALA A 251 -40.08 -23.48 -35.25
N VAL A 252 -40.83 -23.85 -34.20
CA VAL A 252 -41.89 -24.88 -34.00
C VAL A 252 -41.43 -26.26 -33.46
N PRO A 253 -42.06 -26.78 -32.37
CA PRO A 253 -41.67 -28.03 -31.70
C PRO A 253 -42.54 -29.22 -32.15
N ASP A 254 -41.97 -30.43 -32.14
CA ASP A 254 -42.76 -31.63 -31.79
C ASP A 254 -41.91 -32.86 -31.43
N THR A 255 -42.21 -33.40 -30.25
CA THR A 255 -42.43 -34.81 -29.89
C THR A 255 -41.49 -35.93 -30.38
N GLY A 256 -40.95 -36.68 -29.41
CA GLY A 256 -41.04 -38.15 -29.42
C GLY A 256 -39.75 -38.96 -29.23
N ASN A 257 -39.65 -39.58 -28.04
CA ASN A 257 -39.15 -40.94 -27.80
C ASN A 257 -37.65 -41.25 -28.03
N LEU A 258 -36.99 -42.26 -27.44
CA LEU A 258 -37.07 -43.16 -26.27
C LEU A 258 -35.95 -44.20 -26.55
N LEU A 259 -35.40 -44.83 -25.51
CA LEU A 259 -34.43 -45.95 -25.45
C LEU A 259 -32.94 -45.57 -25.52
N GLU A 260 -32.16 -45.71 -24.43
CA GLU A 260 -31.77 -46.92 -23.66
C GLU A 260 -30.95 -47.95 -24.44
N THR A 261 -29.66 -48.07 -24.13
CA THR A 261 -28.92 -49.29 -23.70
C THR A 261 -27.45 -48.86 -23.50
N GLN A 262 -26.87 -48.80 -22.30
CA GLN A 262 -26.45 -49.88 -21.40
C GLN A 262 -25.70 -51.01 -22.12
N GLU A 263 -24.38 -51.14 -21.87
CA GLU A 263 -23.82 -52.34 -21.24
C GLU A 263 -22.35 -52.20 -20.79
N ARG A 264 -22.07 -52.88 -19.68
CA ARG A 264 -20.80 -53.02 -18.95
C ARG A 264 -20.00 -54.22 -19.45
N SER A 265 -18.69 -54.23 -19.17
CA SER A 265 -17.83 -55.36 -18.69
C SER A 265 -16.42 -55.25 -19.29
N THR A 266 -15.29 -55.60 -18.67
CA THR A 266 -14.92 -56.13 -17.35
C THR A 266 -13.40 -55.95 -17.19
N GLN A 267 -12.94 -55.99 -15.94
CA GLN A 267 -11.55 -56.00 -15.45
C GLN A 267 -10.53 -56.86 -16.22
N GLN A 268 -9.29 -56.38 -16.28
CA GLN A 268 -8.12 -57.24 -16.08
C GLN A 268 -6.96 -56.51 -15.39
N VAL A 269 -6.35 -57.23 -14.45
CA VAL A 269 -5.30 -56.85 -13.50
C VAL A 269 -3.91 -56.90 -14.16
N GLY A 270 -3.07 -55.90 -13.89
CA GLY A 270 -1.66 -55.90 -14.24
C GLY A 270 -0.90 -54.85 -13.41
N THR A 271 -0.09 -55.34 -12.47
CA THR A 271 0.80 -54.61 -11.56
C THR A 271 1.84 -53.75 -12.27
N SER A 272 1.95 -52.47 -11.89
CA SER A 272 3.25 -51.76 -11.84
C SER A 272 3.19 -50.62 -10.82
N GLU A 273 4.14 -50.63 -9.91
CA GLU A 273 4.39 -49.62 -8.89
C GLU A 273 4.66 -48.24 -9.53
N GLN A 274 3.78 -47.28 -9.31
CA GLN A 274 4.13 -45.85 -9.28
C GLN A 274 3.27 -45.19 -8.20
N SER A 275 3.80 -45.05 -7.00
CA SER A 275 3.19 -44.19 -5.98
C SER A 275 3.50 -42.73 -6.35
N SER A 276 2.71 -42.18 -7.27
CA SER A 276 2.50 -40.73 -7.34
C SER A 276 1.78 -40.34 -6.06
N VAL A 277 2.53 -39.81 -5.09
CA VAL A 277 1.93 -39.06 -3.99
C VAL A 277 1.36 -37.79 -4.60
N GLU A 278 0.07 -37.82 -4.95
CA GLU A 278 -0.70 -36.64 -5.28
C GLU A 278 -0.59 -35.66 -4.11
N GLU A 279 -0.01 -34.50 -4.39
CA GLU A 279 0.04 -33.37 -3.47
C GLU A 279 -1.40 -32.86 -3.24
N PRO A 280 -1.91 -32.80 -2.00
CA PRO A 280 -3.18 -32.13 -1.75
C PRO A 280 -2.99 -30.63 -1.97
N PRO A 281 -3.90 -29.94 -2.69
CA PRO A 281 -3.82 -28.50 -2.89
C PRO A 281 -3.87 -27.81 -1.52
N LEU A 282 -2.83 -27.05 -1.20
CA LEU A 282 -2.90 -26.08 -0.12
C LEU A 282 -4.05 -25.11 -0.43
N ALA A 283 -4.83 -24.74 0.57
CA ALA A 283 -5.87 -23.72 0.42
C ALA A 283 -5.21 -22.38 0.02
N GLU A 284 -5.08 -22.17 -1.28
CA GLU A 284 -4.76 -20.88 -1.88
C GLU A 284 -5.89 -19.94 -1.47
N THR A 285 -5.59 -18.99 -0.59
CA THR A 285 -6.56 -17.95 -0.25
C THR A 285 -6.72 -17.03 -1.47
N ASP A 286 -7.91 -16.46 -1.68
CA ASP A 286 -8.17 -15.51 -2.77
C ASP A 286 -7.21 -14.29 -2.81
N GLN A 287 -6.42 -14.09 -1.75
CA GLN A 287 -5.37 -13.06 -1.63
C GLN A 287 -4.00 -13.46 -2.23
N ASP A 288 -3.78 -14.74 -2.53
CA ASP A 288 -2.49 -15.29 -2.95
C ASP A 288 -2.26 -15.18 -4.47
N LEU A 289 -2.73 -14.10 -5.09
CA LEU A 289 -2.57 -13.86 -6.52
C LEU A 289 -1.18 -13.27 -6.80
N LEU A 290 -0.43 -13.88 -7.73
CA LEU A 290 0.90 -13.38 -8.12
C LEU A 290 0.90 -11.91 -8.56
N PRO A 291 -0.06 -11.40 -9.34
CA PRO A 291 -0.10 -9.98 -9.67
C PRO A 291 -0.37 -9.09 -8.45
N ALA A 292 -1.23 -9.51 -7.51
CA ALA A 292 -1.48 -8.78 -6.26
C ALA A 292 -0.22 -8.70 -5.40
N LEU A 293 0.53 -9.80 -5.29
CA LEU A 293 1.83 -9.83 -4.61
C LEU A 293 2.87 -8.95 -5.31
N GLY A 294 2.89 -8.95 -6.65
CA GLY A 294 3.72 -8.05 -7.45
C GLY A 294 3.43 -6.57 -7.14
N MET A 295 2.15 -6.20 -7.09
CA MET A 295 1.72 -4.85 -6.71
C MET A 295 2.09 -4.51 -5.25
N SER A 296 1.97 -5.47 -4.33
CA SER A 296 2.39 -5.32 -2.93
C SER A 296 3.90 -5.10 -2.78
N ILE A 297 4.72 -5.81 -3.56
CA ILE A 297 6.18 -5.58 -3.62
C ILE A 297 6.46 -4.13 -4.08
N LEU A 298 5.85 -3.69 -5.19
CA LEU A 298 6.03 -2.32 -5.69
C LEU A 298 5.56 -1.27 -4.69
N TYR A 299 4.44 -1.54 -4.00
CA TYR A 299 3.90 -0.65 -2.96
C TYR A 299 4.91 -0.46 -1.81
N ASN A 300 5.53 -1.54 -1.35
CA ASN A 300 6.53 -1.50 -0.30
C ASN A 300 7.83 -0.84 -0.77
N LEU A 301 8.29 -1.12 -2.00
CA LEU A 301 9.47 -0.49 -2.58
C LEU A 301 9.31 1.03 -2.72
N ALA A 302 8.15 1.47 -3.24
CA ALA A 302 7.82 2.89 -3.39
C ALA A 302 7.74 3.62 -2.04
N GLY A 303 7.52 2.87 -0.95
CA GLY A 303 7.48 3.41 0.39
C GLY A 303 8.80 3.42 1.15
N CYS A 304 9.79 2.68 0.67
CA CYS A 304 11.05 2.47 1.38
C CYS A 304 12.07 3.57 1.08
N ASP A 305 12.26 3.91 -0.19
CA ASP A 305 13.32 4.83 -0.63
C ASP A 305 12.90 5.57 -1.91
N GLN A 306 13.27 6.85 -2.01
CA GLN A 306 12.92 7.69 -3.14
C GLN A 306 13.63 7.23 -4.43
N SER A 307 14.84 6.66 -4.33
CA SER A 307 15.55 6.08 -5.48
C SER A 307 14.82 4.86 -6.07
N ASN A 308 14.09 4.09 -5.25
CA ASN A 308 13.25 2.99 -5.75
C ASN A 308 12.14 3.51 -6.68
N CYS A 309 11.60 4.69 -6.37
CA CYS A 309 10.56 5.31 -7.16
C CYS A 309 11.09 5.76 -8.54
N GLU A 310 12.34 6.22 -8.62
CA GLU A 310 13.01 6.51 -9.89
C GLU A 310 13.11 5.27 -10.79
N GLU A 311 13.47 4.12 -10.22
CA GLU A 311 13.51 2.85 -10.95
C GLU A 311 12.12 2.42 -11.45
N ILE A 312 11.08 2.60 -10.63
CA ILE A 312 9.68 2.36 -11.02
C ILE A 312 9.27 3.29 -12.18
N ILE A 313 9.64 4.57 -12.12
CA ILE A 313 9.39 5.55 -13.19
C ILE A 313 10.15 5.16 -14.47
N ARG A 314 11.38 4.67 -14.36
CA ARG A 314 12.20 4.30 -15.53
C ARG A 314 11.69 3.05 -16.24
N SER A 315 11.03 2.16 -15.52
CA SER A 315 10.46 0.93 -16.08
C SER A 315 9.38 1.22 -17.14
N THR A 316 9.61 0.70 -18.35
CA THR A 316 8.69 0.81 -19.49
C THR A 316 7.53 -0.17 -19.34
N GLY A 317 6.30 0.27 -19.60
CA GLY A 317 5.11 -0.59 -19.56
C GLY A 317 4.59 -0.95 -18.16
N LEU A 318 5.35 -0.70 -17.08
CA LEU A 318 4.93 -1.05 -15.72
C LEU A 318 3.66 -0.32 -15.26
N ILE A 319 3.62 1.01 -15.42
CA ILE A 319 2.44 1.82 -15.05
C ILE A 319 1.20 1.40 -15.87
N PRO A 320 1.26 1.25 -17.21
CA PRO A 320 0.15 0.68 -17.98
C PRO A 320 -0.33 -0.69 -17.49
N LYS A 321 0.59 -1.61 -17.13
CA LYS A 321 0.22 -2.93 -16.57
C LYS A 321 -0.58 -2.79 -15.27
N ILE A 322 -0.13 -1.93 -14.36
CA ILE A 322 -0.83 -1.65 -13.09
C ILE A 322 -2.22 -1.07 -13.38
N ILE A 323 -2.33 -0.11 -14.31
CA ILE A 323 -3.61 0.50 -14.70
C ILE A 323 -4.53 -0.52 -15.38
N GLY A 324 -4.00 -1.52 -16.09
CA GLY A 324 -4.80 -2.61 -16.65
C GLY A 324 -5.62 -3.38 -15.60
N PHE A 325 -5.10 -3.51 -14.38
CA PHE A 325 -5.81 -4.16 -13.26
C PHE A 325 -6.91 -3.29 -12.64
N THR A 326 -7.01 -1.99 -12.96
CA THR A 326 -8.13 -1.15 -12.50
C THR A 326 -9.39 -1.38 -13.31
N SER A 327 -9.29 -1.93 -14.53
CA SER A 327 -10.45 -2.35 -15.31
C SER A 327 -10.77 -3.81 -15.07
N TYR A 328 -11.45 -4.11 -13.96
CA TYR A 328 -12.09 -5.41 -13.83
C TYR A 328 -13.31 -5.49 -14.75
N ARG A 329 -13.36 -6.53 -15.59
CA ARG A 329 -14.50 -6.84 -16.46
C ARG A 329 -15.00 -8.24 -16.12
N ARG A 330 -16.22 -8.31 -15.57
CA ARG A 330 -16.90 -9.55 -15.16
C ARG A 330 -17.01 -10.62 -16.26
N SER A 331 -16.86 -10.26 -17.54
CA SER A 331 -17.10 -11.16 -18.67
C SER A 331 -15.86 -11.73 -19.35
N ASP A 332 -14.64 -11.26 -19.06
CA ASP A 332 -13.46 -11.52 -19.92
C ASP A 332 -12.23 -12.15 -19.20
N THR A 333 -12.31 -12.51 -17.91
CA THR A 333 -11.10 -12.82 -17.12
C THR A 333 -10.98 -14.28 -16.66
N THR A 334 -9.73 -14.76 -16.60
CA THR A 334 -9.28 -16.01 -15.94
C THR A 334 -9.47 -16.05 -14.42
N TYR A 335 -9.99 -14.97 -13.82
CA TYR A 335 -10.12 -14.78 -12.38
C TYR A 335 -11.58 -14.79 -11.94
N THR A 336 -11.83 -15.24 -10.71
CA THR A 336 -13.15 -15.16 -10.06
C THR A 336 -13.51 -13.71 -9.70
N ASP A 337 -14.78 -13.45 -9.39
CA ASP A 337 -15.22 -12.10 -8.97
C ASP A 337 -14.52 -11.60 -7.69
N THR A 338 -14.20 -12.51 -6.76
CA THR A 338 -13.45 -12.19 -5.54
C THR A 338 -12.00 -11.83 -5.87
N GLN A 339 -11.36 -12.61 -6.73
CA GLN A 339 -9.98 -12.38 -7.17
C GLN A 339 -9.86 -11.08 -7.99
N GLY A 340 -10.83 -10.80 -8.87
CA GLY A 340 -10.90 -9.56 -9.64
C GLY A 340 -10.94 -8.31 -8.75
N LYS A 341 -11.75 -8.34 -7.69
CA LYS A 341 -11.82 -7.26 -6.68
C LYS A 341 -10.51 -7.09 -5.91
N VAL A 342 -9.82 -8.18 -5.57
CA VAL A 342 -8.51 -8.13 -4.91
C VAL A 342 -7.48 -7.46 -5.82
N LEU A 343 -7.46 -7.80 -7.11
CA LEU A 343 -6.56 -7.19 -8.10
C LEU A 343 -6.86 -5.70 -8.30
N GLU A 344 -8.13 -5.34 -8.47
CA GLU A 344 -8.55 -3.94 -8.58
C GLU A 344 -8.10 -3.14 -7.34
N THR A 345 -8.43 -3.63 -6.15
CA THR A 345 -8.08 -2.95 -4.89
C THR A 345 -6.57 -2.80 -4.73
N SER A 346 -5.80 -3.87 -5.03
CA SER A 346 -4.33 -3.84 -4.96
C SER A 346 -3.73 -2.83 -5.95
N SER A 347 -4.29 -2.73 -7.16
CA SER A 347 -3.85 -1.77 -8.17
C SER A 347 -4.14 -0.33 -7.77
N LEU A 348 -5.33 -0.07 -7.21
CA LEU A 348 -5.71 1.25 -6.70
C LEU A 348 -4.84 1.65 -5.49
N GLN A 349 -4.53 0.73 -4.58
CA GLN A 349 -3.64 1.00 -3.45
C GLN A 349 -2.24 1.40 -3.94
N LEU A 350 -1.70 0.69 -4.93
CA LEU A 350 -0.42 1.03 -5.54
C LEU A 350 -0.46 2.38 -6.26
N LEU A 351 -1.46 2.64 -7.11
CA LEU A 351 -1.60 3.91 -7.81
C LEU A 351 -1.78 5.09 -6.85
N HIS A 352 -2.58 4.91 -5.79
CA HIS A 352 -2.73 5.90 -4.73
C HIS A 352 -1.39 6.18 -4.04
N ARG A 353 -0.60 5.15 -3.73
CA ARG A 353 0.75 5.31 -3.16
C ARG A 353 1.68 6.09 -4.09
N LEU A 354 1.73 5.70 -5.37
CA LEU A 354 2.61 6.32 -6.37
C LEU A 354 2.26 7.79 -6.61
N THR A 355 0.97 8.11 -6.69
CA THR A 355 0.51 9.50 -6.89
C THR A 355 0.66 10.38 -5.65
N SER A 356 0.79 9.78 -4.46
CA SER A 356 0.97 10.48 -3.18
C SER A 356 2.44 10.82 -2.87
N ILE A 357 3.39 10.42 -3.71
CA ILE A 357 4.81 10.74 -3.51
C ILE A 357 5.05 12.25 -3.72
N ASN A 358 5.89 12.84 -2.88
CA ASN A 358 6.26 14.26 -2.92
C ASN A 358 7.54 14.49 -3.75
N GLY A 359 7.87 15.76 -4.00
CA GLY A 359 9.05 16.17 -4.75
C GLY A 359 8.94 15.92 -6.26
N GLU A 360 10.06 16.13 -6.97
CA GLU A 360 10.15 16.02 -8.43
C GLU A 360 9.75 14.63 -8.96
N ILE A 361 10.16 13.57 -8.25
CA ILE A 361 9.83 12.18 -8.57
C ILE A 361 8.31 11.94 -8.50
N GLY A 362 7.65 12.51 -7.49
CA GLY A 362 6.20 12.47 -7.38
C GLY A 362 5.48 13.17 -8.54
N ILE A 363 6.02 14.30 -9.00
CA ILE A 363 5.49 15.04 -10.15
C ILE A 363 5.63 14.19 -11.43
N ALA A 364 6.80 13.60 -11.65
CA ALA A 364 7.04 12.71 -12.78
C ALA A 364 6.12 11.47 -12.76
N LEU A 365 5.87 10.88 -11.58
CA LEU A 365 4.92 9.77 -11.42
C LEU A 365 3.49 10.18 -11.77
N ARG A 366 2.99 11.28 -11.22
CA ARG A 366 1.64 11.79 -11.51
C ARG A 366 1.45 12.04 -13.00
N HIS A 367 2.43 12.67 -13.65
CA HIS A 367 2.43 12.90 -15.10
C HIS A 367 2.41 11.59 -15.91
N LYS A 368 3.21 10.60 -15.51
CA LYS A 368 3.25 9.30 -16.19
C LYS A 368 1.94 8.52 -16.03
N VAL A 369 1.32 8.62 -14.85
CA VAL A 369 0.02 8.00 -14.55
C VAL A 369 -1.10 8.71 -15.32
N SER A 370 -1.16 10.04 -15.30
CA SER A 370 -2.24 10.81 -15.96
C SER A 370 -2.24 10.66 -17.48
N LYS A 371 -1.07 10.49 -18.10
CA LYS A 371 -0.94 10.26 -19.55
C LYS A 371 -1.59 8.99 -20.09
N HIS A 372 -1.98 8.05 -19.23
CA HIS A 372 -2.57 6.80 -19.68
C HIS A 372 -4.04 7.01 -20.10
N ALA A 373 -4.31 6.92 -21.40
CA ALA A 373 -5.60 7.28 -22.02
C ALA A 373 -6.86 6.65 -21.40
N PHE A 374 -6.75 5.44 -20.84
CA PHE A 374 -7.90 4.74 -20.25
C PHE A 374 -8.07 4.94 -18.74
N LEU A 375 -7.12 5.59 -18.06
CA LEU A 375 -7.11 5.68 -16.61
C LEU A 375 -8.38 6.36 -16.08
N LEU A 376 -8.69 7.58 -16.55
CA LEU A 376 -9.82 8.35 -16.03
C LEU A 376 -11.15 7.64 -16.27
N ARG A 377 -11.28 6.93 -17.41
CA ARG A 377 -12.43 6.09 -17.71
C ARG A 377 -12.58 4.93 -16.71
N HIS A 378 -11.49 4.27 -16.34
CA HIS A 378 -11.54 3.17 -15.36
C HIS A 378 -11.93 3.71 -13.97
N LEU A 379 -11.32 4.81 -13.54
CA LEU A 379 -11.62 5.47 -12.26
C LEU A 379 -13.08 5.94 -12.20
N ALA A 380 -13.60 6.55 -13.26
CA ALA A 380 -15.00 6.96 -13.35
C ALA A 380 -15.97 5.77 -13.21
N LYS A 381 -15.66 4.64 -13.87
CA LYS A 381 -16.47 3.43 -13.78
C LYS A 381 -16.53 2.85 -12.36
N ILE A 382 -15.41 2.88 -11.63
CA ILE A 382 -15.38 2.44 -10.22
C ILE A 382 -16.18 3.39 -9.31
N LEU A 383 -16.20 4.70 -9.58
CA LEU A 383 -17.06 5.61 -8.83
C LEU A 383 -18.55 5.38 -9.12
N GLU A 384 -18.88 4.95 -10.33
CA GLU A 384 -20.26 4.70 -10.77
C GLU A 384 -20.82 3.34 -10.31
N ASP A 385 -19.98 2.32 -10.23
CA ASP A 385 -20.41 0.97 -9.86
C ASP A 385 -20.83 0.90 -8.38
N CYS A 386 -22.09 0.53 -8.14
CA CYS A 386 -22.65 0.39 -6.80
C CYS A 386 -22.08 -0.81 -6.02
N MET A 387 -21.48 -1.78 -6.72
CA MET A 387 -20.83 -2.95 -6.12
C MET A 387 -19.38 -2.66 -5.69
N SER A 388 -18.86 -1.48 -6.02
CA SER A 388 -17.53 -1.02 -5.62
C SER A 388 -17.42 -0.92 -4.11
N THR A 389 -16.31 -1.41 -3.58
CA THR A 389 -16.04 -1.25 -2.16
C THR A 389 -15.87 0.24 -1.83
N GLN A 390 -16.21 0.60 -0.60
CA GLN A 390 -15.94 1.94 -0.08
C GLN A 390 -14.45 2.28 -0.09
N GLU A 391 -13.60 1.28 0.12
CA GLU A 391 -12.16 1.43 0.02
C GLU A 391 -11.71 1.79 -1.40
N SER A 392 -12.23 1.09 -2.42
CA SER A 392 -11.95 1.41 -3.84
C SER A 392 -12.34 2.84 -4.17
N ARG A 393 -13.57 3.27 -3.81
CA ARG A 393 -14.04 4.65 -4.08
C ARG A 393 -13.20 5.71 -3.36
N LYS A 394 -12.76 5.43 -2.13
CA LYS A 394 -11.82 6.29 -1.37
C LYS A 394 -10.48 6.40 -2.07
N LEU A 395 -9.92 5.28 -2.54
CA LEU A 395 -8.65 5.26 -3.27
C LEU A 395 -8.77 6.03 -4.58
N VAL A 396 -9.86 5.85 -5.32
CA VAL A 396 -10.13 6.59 -6.56
C VAL A 396 -10.22 8.09 -6.31
N ALA A 397 -11.01 8.53 -5.32
CA ALA A 397 -11.09 9.95 -4.96
C ALA A 397 -9.71 10.53 -4.57
N GLY A 398 -8.90 9.77 -3.81
CA GLY A 398 -7.53 10.15 -3.46
C GLY A 398 -6.59 10.24 -4.67
N ILE A 399 -6.66 9.29 -5.61
CA ILE A 399 -5.89 9.32 -6.85
C ILE A 399 -6.25 10.56 -7.67
N LEU A 400 -7.55 10.81 -7.88
CA LEU A 400 -8.01 11.96 -8.66
C LEU A 400 -7.59 13.29 -8.02
N ARG A 401 -7.71 13.42 -6.69
CA ARG A 401 -7.20 14.58 -5.93
C ARG A 401 -5.71 14.82 -6.19
N ASN A 402 -4.91 13.75 -6.14
CA ASN A 402 -3.47 13.83 -6.35
C ASN A 402 -3.12 14.20 -7.81
N LEU A 403 -3.84 13.65 -8.78
CA LEU A 403 -3.62 13.93 -10.21
C LEU A 403 -4.02 15.37 -10.59
N ALA A 404 -5.06 15.91 -9.95
CA ALA A 404 -5.52 17.28 -10.13
C ALA A 404 -4.52 18.37 -9.69
N VAL A 405 -3.39 17.99 -9.10
CA VAL A 405 -2.30 18.93 -8.83
C VAL A 405 -1.77 19.54 -10.13
N ASP A 406 -1.69 18.76 -11.22
CA ASP A 406 -1.32 19.24 -12.55
C ASP A 406 -2.50 19.97 -13.21
N GLY A 407 -2.26 21.17 -13.76
CA GLY A 407 -3.32 22.03 -14.30
C GLY A 407 -4.04 21.44 -15.52
N ASN A 408 -3.30 20.79 -16.42
CA ASN A 408 -3.89 20.17 -17.62
C ASN A 408 -4.74 18.95 -17.24
N THR A 409 -4.18 18.08 -16.39
CA THR A 409 -4.87 16.90 -15.86
C THR A 409 -6.12 17.29 -15.08
N ARG A 410 -6.07 18.38 -14.30
CA ARG A 410 -7.22 18.93 -13.56
C ARG A 410 -8.36 19.35 -14.48
N GLN A 411 -8.06 19.98 -15.61
CA GLN A 411 -9.08 20.35 -16.59
C GLN A 411 -9.68 19.11 -17.26
N GLU A 412 -8.85 18.15 -17.66
CA GLU A 412 -9.32 16.90 -18.26
C GLU A 412 -10.25 16.11 -17.32
N ILE A 413 -9.89 15.99 -16.04
CA ILE A 413 -10.74 15.37 -15.01
C ILE A 413 -12.06 16.14 -14.88
N GLY A 414 -12.00 17.47 -14.86
CA GLY A 414 -13.16 18.35 -14.73
C GLY A 414 -14.17 18.24 -15.88
N CYS A 415 -13.73 17.85 -17.08
CA CYS A 415 -14.63 17.62 -18.22
C CYS A 415 -15.43 16.31 -18.10
N ILE A 416 -15.10 15.40 -17.19
CA ILE A 416 -15.78 14.12 -17.01
C ILE A 416 -16.88 14.28 -15.95
N GLN A 417 -18.08 14.68 -16.39
CA GLN A 417 -19.19 15.02 -15.49
C GLN A 417 -19.52 13.91 -14.48
N VAL A 418 -19.44 12.63 -14.88
CA VAL A 418 -19.69 11.48 -13.99
C VAL A 418 -18.77 11.48 -12.77
N ILE A 419 -17.52 11.92 -12.92
CA ILE A 419 -16.58 12.01 -11.78
C ILE A 419 -17.07 13.09 -10.80
N ILE A 420 -17.43 14.28 -11.29
CA ILE A 420 -17.95 15.37 -10.47
C ILE A 420 -19.23 14.92 -9.75
N ALA A 421 -20.20 14.38 -10.48
CA ALA A 421 -21.48 13.88 -9.97
C ALA A 421 -21.31 12.89 -8.82
N ARG A 422 -20.45 11.86 -9.01
CA ARG A 422 -20.24 10.83 -7.99
C ARG A 422 -19.48 11.33 -6.78
N LEU A 423 -18.46 12.18 -6.96
CA LEU A 423 -17.75 12.78 -5.82
C LEU A 423 -18.65 13.74 -5.04
N MET A 424 -19.54 14.48 -5.71
CA MET A 424 -20.55 15.33 -5.07
C MET A 424 -21.53 14.51 -4.25
N GLN A 425 -22.02 13.38 -4.78
CA GLN A 425 -22.90 12.46 -4.05
C GLN A 425 -22.23 11.94 -2.76
N GLU A 426 -20.97 11.54 -2.84
CA GLU A 426 -20.19 11.09 -1.67
C GLU A 426 -19.94 12.23 -0.68
N PHE A 427 -19.57 13.42 -1.16
CA PHE A 427 -19.25 14.57 -0.31
C PHE A 427 -20.48 15.13 0.42
N LEU A 428 -21.63 15.19 -0.23
CA LEU A 428 -22.89 15.66 0.35
C LEU A 428 -23.66 14.55 1.08
N SER A 429 -23.21 13.30 1.00
CA SER A 429 -23.89 12.13 1.57
C SER A 429 -25.34 11.97 1.08
N LEU A 430 -25.62 12.38 -0.17
CA LEU A 430 -26.95 12.34 -0.76
C LEU A 430 -27.43 10.88 -0.86
N GLY A 431 -28.46 10.54 -0.08
CA GLY A 431 -29.14 9.23 -0.13
C GLY A 431 -28.73 8.19 0.92
N ARG A 432 -28.02 8.53 2.01
CA ARG A 432 -27.67 7.56 3.06
C ARG A 432 -28.19 7.97 4.47
N PRO A 433 -29.02 7.14 5.15
CA PRO A 433 -29.65 7.52 6.43
C PRO A 433 -28.78 7.48 7.70
N SER A 434 -27.52 7.05 7.65
CA SER A 434 -26.62 7.05 8.81
C SER A 434 -25.17 6.86 8.36
N ALA A 435 -24.26 7.72 8.82
CA ALA A 435 -22.85 7.70 8.45
C ALA A 435 -22.03 6.89 9.47
N THR A 436 -21.32 5.86 9.00
CA THR A 436 -20.29 5.15 9.76
C THR A 436 -18.97 5.92 9.76
N HIS A 437 -18.02 5.63 10.66
CA HIS A 437 -16.71 6.33 10.69
C HIS A 437 -15.94 6.25 9.35
N ALA A 438 -16.06 5.14 8.61
CA ALA A 438 -15.51 5.00 7.27
C ALA A 438 -16.16 5.96 6.26
N ASP A 439 -17.46 6.27 6.44
CA ASP A 439 -18.21 7.20 5.59
C ASP A 439 -17.66 8.63 5.72
N HIS A 440 -17.23 9.02 6.93
CA HIS A 440 -16.60 10.32 7.16
C HIS A 440 -15.27 10.48 6.39
N VAL A 441 -14.46 9.42 6.31
CA VAL A 441 -13.17 9.48 5.60
C VAL A 441 -13.36 9.60 4.09
N LEU A 442 -14.24 8.77 3.50
CA LEU A 442 -14.55 8.85 2.07
C LEU A 442 -15.14 10.23 1.72
N ARG A 443 -16.11 10.71 2.51
CA ARG A 443 -16.72 12.03 2.34
C ARG A 443 -15.66 13.14 2.31
N LYS A 444 -14.75 13.14 3.28
CA LYS A 444 -13.66 14.13 3.35
C LYS A 444 -12.74 14.07 2.14
N VAL A 445 -12.33 12.88 1.71
CA VAL A 445 -11.45 12.71 0.54
C VAL A 445 -12.14 13.14 -0.76
N ALA A 446 -13.44 12.85 -0.91
CA ALA A 446 -14.23 13.30 -2.05
C ALA A 446 -14.32 14.83 -2.11
N GLY A 447 -14.62 15.49 -0.98
CA GLY A 447 -14.63 16.95 -0.90
C GLY A 447 -13.25 17.57 -1.17
N GLN A 448 -12.16 16.95 -0.68
CA GLN A 448 -10.79 17.39 -1.00
C GLN A 448 -10.50 17.28 -2.50
N ALA A 449 -10.94 16.21 -3.16
CA ALA A 449 -10.79 16.07 -4.61
C ALA A 449 -11.53 17.19 -5.35
N LEU A 450 -12.79 17.45 -4.99
CA LEU A 450 -13.58 18.55 -5.56
C LEU A 450 -12.93 19.91 -5.34
N ALA A 451 -12.40 20.17 -4.13
CA ALA A 451 -11.68 21.41 -3.82
C ALA A 451 -10.45 21.58 -4.73
N MET A 452 -9.69 20.51 -4.95
CA MET A 452 -8.54 20.51 -5.87
C MET A 452 -8.95 20.71 -7.33
N PHE A 453 -10.12 20.22 -7.74
CA PHE A 453 -10.63 20.42 -9.10
C PHE A 453 -11.04 21.87 -9.34
N ALA A 454 -11.70 22.50 -8.36
CA ALA A 454 -12.17 23.88 -8.42
C ALA A 454 -11.05 24.91 -8.32
N MET A 455 -9.96 24.57 -7.61
CA MET A 455 -8.84 25.47 -7.36
C MET A 455 -8.28 26.02 -8.68
N GLU A 456 -8.23 27.35 -8.81
CA GLU A 456 -7.72 28.07 -9.98
C GLU A 456 -8.37 27.67 -11.33
N SER A 457 -9.57 27.09 -11.32
CA SER A 457 -10.28 26.63 -12.53
C SER A 457 -11.72 27.17 -12.58
N VAL A 458 -11.96 28.10 -13.52
CA VAL A 458 -13.30 28.64 -13.79
C VAL A 458 -14.24 27.56 -14.30
N HIS A 459 -13.82 26.83 -15.34
CA HIS A 459 -14.63 25.77 -15.94
C HIS A 459 -15.08 24.71 -14.93
N ASN A 460 -14.14 24.20 -14.11
CA ASN A 460 -14.46 23.16 -13.14
C ASN A 460 -15.33 23.72 -12.00
N SER A 461 -15.10 24.96 -11.57
CA SER A 461 -15.93 25.58 -10.53
C SER A 461 -17.39 25.69 -10.98
N SER A 462 -17.61 26.15 -12.21
CA SER A 462 -18.93 26.17 -12.85
C SER A 462 -19.55 24.78 -12.95
N ALA A 463 -18.78 23.79 -13.43
CA ALA A 463 -19.28 22.41 -13.56
C ALA A 463 -19.71 21.79 -12.22
N ILE A 464 -18.96 22.06 -11.14
CA ILE A 464 -19.29 21.61 -9.78
C ILE A 464 -20.55 22.31 -9.26
N LEU A 465 -20.66 23.63 -9.43
CA LEU A 465 -21.80 24.39 -8.94
C LEU A 465 -23.11 23.97 -9.63
N ASN A 466 -23.05 23.71 -10.94
CA ASN A 466 -24.21 23.32 -11.74
C ASN A 466 -24.70 21.88 -11.47
N GLU A 467 -23.87 21.00 -10.89
CA GLU A 467 -24.24 19.59 -10.65
C GLU A 467 -25.38 19.44 -9.63
N THR A 468 -25.35 20.23 -8.55
CA THR A 468 -26.38 20.19 -7.48
C THR A 468 -27.19 21.48 -7.35
N GLY A 469 -26.90 22.47 -8.21
CA GLY A 469 -27.51 23.79 -8.17
C GLY A 469 -27.32 24.52 -6.84
N HIS A 470 -28.24 25.43 -6.54
CA HIS A 470 -28.19 26.37 -5.39
C HIS A 470 -28.26 25.70 -4.00
N VAL A 471 -28.56 24.39 -3.91
CA VAL A 471 -28.49 23.67 -2.63
C VAL A 471 -27.04 23.54 -2.15
N PHE A 472 -26.08 23.55 -3.08
CA PHE A 472 -24.68 23.32 -2.75
C PHE A 472 -24.09 24.38 -1.84
N ILE A 473 -24.30 25.66 -2.17
CA ILE A 473 -23.75 26.79 -1.40
C ILE A 473 -24.27 26.75 0.04
N LYS A 474 -25.57 26.49 0.21
CA LYS A 474 -26.18 26.33 1.53
C LYS A 474 -25.57 25.17 2.32
N GLU A 475 -25.26 24.05 1.69
CA GLU A 475 -24.60 22.94 2.39
C GLU A 475 -23.12 23.21 2.68
N LEU A 476 -22.43 23.98 1.85
CA LEU A 476 -21.07 24.42 2.17
C LEU A 476 -21.07 25.33 3.40
N THR A 477 -22.04 26.26 3.51
CA THR A 477 -22.12 27.16 4.67
C THR A 477 -22.49 26.42 5.95
N THR A 478 -23.37 25.40 5.89
CA THR A 478 -23.65 24.54 7.06
C THR A 478 -22.41 23.74 7.48
N MET A 479 -21.64 23.20 6.52
CA MET A 479 -20.43 22.42 6.78
C MET A 479 -19.25 23.22 7.34
N ILE A 480 -19.25 24.56 7.20
CA ILE A 480 -18.24 25.42 7.87
C ILE A 480 -18.34 25.31 9.39
N HIS A 481 -19.53 25.04 9.93
CA HIS A 481 -19.71 24.83 11.37
C HIS A 481 -19.07 23.52 11.86
N ASP A 482 -18.94 22.50 11.01
CA ASP A 482 -18.37 21.18 11.34
C ASP A 482 -16.84 21.14 11.15
N ASP A 483 -16.12 20.96 12.26
CA ASP A 483 -14.66 20.85 12.35
C ASP A 483 -14.05 19.82 11.38
N SER A 484 -14.80 18.77 11.05
CA SER A 484 -14.33 17.69 10.17
C SER A 484 -14.18 18.12 8.71
N TYR A 485 -15.06 19.03 8.26
CA TYR A 485 -15.21 19.43 6.86
C TYR A 485 -14.95 20.91 6.61
N ARG A 486 -14.83 21.73 7.67
CA ARG A 486 -14.63 23.18 7.62
C ARG A 486 -13.65 23.64 6.54
N CYS A 487 -12.41 23.15 6.55
CA CYS A 487 -11.39 23.55 5.57
C CYS A 487 -11.77 23.18 4.14
N VAL A 488 -12.40 22.02 3.94
CA VAL A 488 -12.83 21.54 2.63
C VAL A 488 -13.99 22.41 2.11
N ALA A 489 -15.00 22.63 2.96
CA ALA A 489 -16.15 23.46 2.63
C ALA A 489 -15.74 24.92 2.36
N ALA A 490 -14.85 25.49 3.18
CA ALA A 490 -14.34 26.83 3.00
C ALA A 490 -13.51 26.97 1.71
N SER A 491 -12.71 25.97 1.35
CA SER A 491 -11.92 25.97 0.10
C SER A 491 -12.82 25.89 -1.14
N LEU A 492 -13.86 25.05 -1.10
CA LEU A 492 -14.86 24.95 -2.15
C LEU A 492 -15.65 26.25 -2.28
N LEU A 493 -16.18 26.78 -1.18
CA LEU A 493 -16.97 28.01 -1.17
C LEU A 493 -16.14 29.20 -1.68
N ARG A 494 -14.87 29.30 -1.27
CA ARG A 494 -13.92 30.30 -1.79
C ARG A 494 -13.78 30.16 -3.31
N SER A 495 -13.64 28.94 -3.83
CA SER A 495 -13.48 28.71 -5.26
C SER A 495 -14.74 29.07 -6.04
N MET A 496 -15.94 28.69 -5.54
CA MET A 496 -17.21 29.06 -6.17
C MET A 496 -17.38 30.59 -6.22
N CYS A 497 -17.16 31.28 -5.09
CA CYS A 497 -17.28 32.74 -5.02
C CYS A 497 -16.25 33.48 -5.87
N LEU A 498 -15.05 32.91 -6.05
CA LEU A 498 -13.99 33.53 -6.84
C LEU A 498 -14.13 33.28 -8.35
N HIS A 499 -14.57 32.07 -8.73
CA HIS A 499 -14.48 31.60 -10.12
C HIS A 499 -15.83 31.40 -10.81
N ALA A 500 -16.90 31.12 -10.06
CA ALA A 500 -18.26 30.91 -10.58
C ALA A 500 -19.22 32.03 -10.13
N ARG A 501 -18.71 33.24 -9.86
CA ARG A 501 -19.50 34.36 -9.32
C ARG A 501 -20.75 34.69 -10.14
N THR A 502 -20.67 34.60 -11.47
CA THR A 502 -21.78 34.91 -12.37
C THR A 502 -22.92 33.89 -12.32
N GLU A 503 -22.68 32.72 -11.72
CA GLU A 503 -23.65 31.63 -11.58
C GLU A 503 -24.35 31.62 -10.20
N LEU A 504 -23.85 32.43 -9.25
CA LEU A 504 -24.47 32.57 -7.94
C LEU A 504 -25.75 33.40 -8.04
N ASN A 505 -26.83 32.90 -7.46
CA ASN A 505 -28.10 33.64 -7.38
C ASN A 505 -28.25 34.39 -6.04
N GLU A 506 -29.34 35.14 -5.90
CA GLU A 506 -29.65 35.88 -4.66
C GLU A 506 -29.74 34.98 -3.42
N SER A 507 -30.27 33.76 -3.55
CA SER A 507 -30.35 32.80 -2.44
C SER A 507 -28.96 32.31 -2.00
N ASP A 508 -28.04 32.13 -2.95
CA ASP A 508 -26.66 31.75 -2.67
C ASP A 508 -25.94 32.88 -1.94
N LEU A 509 -26.09 34.12 -2.42
CA LEU A 509 -25.54 35.31 -1.77
C LEU A 509 -26.09 35.49 -0.35
N GLN A 510 -27.38 35.26 -0.16
CA GLN A 510 -28.02 35.29 1.15
C GLN A 510 -27.46 34.19 2.08
N ALA A 511 -27.26 32.97 1.58
CA ALA A 511 -26.64 31.89 2.36
C ALA A 511 -25.20 32.23 2.77
N ILE A 512 -24.42 32.84 1.87
CA ILE A 512 -23.07 33.32 2.14
C ILE A 512 -23.11 34.42 3.21
N SER A 513 -24.04 35.37 3.10
CA SER A 513 -24.23 36.47 4.06
C SER A 513 -24.44 35.93 5.48
N TYR A 514 -25.31 34.94 5.66
CA TYR A 514 -25.52 34.30 6.98
C TYR A 514 -24.29 33.58 7.54
N SER A 515 -23.33 33.19 6.69
CA SER A 515 -22.10 32.49 7.12
C SER A 515 -20.96 33.44 7.52
N VAL A 516 -21.04 34.73 7.18
CA VAL A 516 -19.97 35.72 7.41
C VAL A 516 -19.50 35.71 8.85
N ARG A 517 -20.45 35.81 9.79
CA ARG A 517 -20.15 35.87 11.23
C ARG A 517 -19.39 34.64 11.71
N GLU A 518 -19.83 33.46 11.31
CA GLU A 518 -19.17 32.20 11.67
C GLU A 518 -17.72 32.18 11.15
N VAL A 519 -17.51 32.57 9.88
CA VAL A 519 -16.17 32.62 9.28
C VAL A 519 -15.26 33.57 10.07
N LEU A 520 -15.76 34.76 10.42
CA LEU A 520 -15.01 35.76 11.21
C LEU A 520 -14.68 35.24 12.62
N GLU A 521 -15.62 34.59 13.29
CA GLU A 521 -15.41 34.02 14.63
C GLU A 521 -14.38 32.87 14.59
N ARG A 522 -14.43 32.01 13.57
CA ARG A 522 -13.46 30.90 13.40
C ARG A 522 -12.04 31.41 13.14
N ILE A 523 -11.87 32.50 12.38
CA ILE A 523 -10.56 33.13 12.15
C ILE A 523 -9.87 33.57 13.45
N MET A 524 -10.64 33.94 14.48
CA MET A 524 -10.06 34.34 15.77
C MET A 524 -9.27 33.21 16.44
N ASN A 525 -9.68 31.96 16.23
CA ASN A 525 -9.14 30.79 16.93
C ASN A 525 -8.31 29.87 16.03
N ALA A 526 -8.36 30.04 14.71
CA ALA A 526 -7.64 29.20 13.76
C ALA A 526 -6.14 29.55 13.69
N GLU A 527 -5.32 28.55 13.36
CA GLU A 527 -3.88 28.68 13.14
C GLU A 527 -3.43 27.94 11.86
N GLY A 528 -2.22 28.23 11.39
CA GLY A 528 -1.59 27.55 10.26
C GLY A 528 -2.44 27.53 8.98
N ALA A 529 -2.55 26.36 8.36
CA ALA A 529 -3.27 26.19 7.09
C ALA A 529 -4.77 26.48 7.20
N GLU A 530 -5.39 26.22 8.35
CA GLU A 530 -6.80 26.54 8.55
C GLU A 530 -7.02 28.06 8.54
N LEU A 531 -6.16 28.80 9.23
CA LEU A 531 -6.20 30.27 9.24
C LEU A 531 -6.04 30.84 7.82
N GLU A 532 -5.11 30.30 7.04
CA GLU A 532 -4.92 30.71 5.63
C GLU A 532 -6.20 30.50 4.81
N ILE A 533 -6.81 29.31 4.91
CA ILE A 533 -8.02 28.97 4.16
C ILE A 533 -9.17 29.90 4.54
N LEU A 534 -9.40 30.12 5.84
CA LEU A 534 -10.49 30.95 6.34
C LEU A 534 -10.32 32.44 6.00
N ILE A 535 -9.11 33.00 6.13
CA ILE A 535 -8.83 34.38 5.69
C ILE A 535 -9.00 34.48 4.16
N GLY A 536 -8.55 33.46 3.42
CA GLY A 536 -8.75 33.39 1.98
C GLY A 536 -10.24 33.41 1.58
N LEU A 537 -11.09 32.68 2.30
CA LEU A 537 -12.55 32.72 2.11
C LEU A 537 -13.12 34.10 2.49
N SER A 538 -12.77 34.61 3.68
CA SER A 538 -13.22 35.91 4.19
C SER A 538 -12.91 37.04 3.20
N SER A 539 -11.72 36.99 2.58
CA SER A 539 -11.29 37.99 1.60
C SER A 539 -12.16 37.96 0.36
N VAL A 540 -12.53 36.77 -0.14
CA VAL A 540 -13.44 36.65 -1.28
C VAL A 540 -14.85 37.09 -0.91
N ILE A 541 -15.36 36.71 0.27
CA ILE A 541 -16.68 37.15 0.76
C ILE A 541 -16.74 38.68 0.85
N CYS A 542 -15.72 39.31 1.44
CA CYS A 542 -15.58 40.77 1.52
C CYS A 542 -15.64 41.46 0.15
N LYS A 543 -15.21 40.79 -0.92
CA LYS A 543 -15.30 41.30 -2.30
C LYS A 543 -16.65 41.00 -2.99
N VAL A 544 -17.35 39.96 -2.56
CA VAL A 544 -18.61 39.49 -3.19
C VAL A 544 -19.82 40.19 -2.60
N ILE A 545 -19.89 40.32 -1.28
CA ILE A 545 -20.98 40.97 -0.53
C ILE A 545 -20.42 41.99 0.49
N PRO A 546 -19.78 43.07 0.02
CA PRO A 546 -19.03 43.98 0.88
C PRO A 546 -19.91 44.68 1.93
N GLU A 547 -21.16 45.04 1.60
CA GLU A 547 -22.09 45.73 2.51
C GLU A 547 -22.49 44.83 3.69
N ASP A 548 -22.80 43.57 3.42
CA ASP A 548 -23.14 42.57 4.45
C ASP A 548 -21.93 42.26 5.32
N PHE A 549 -20.76 42.15 4.70
CA PHE A 549 -19.50 41.94 5.40
C PHE A 549 -19.18 43.09 6.36
N ALA A 550 -19.30 44.33 5.90
CA ALA A 550 -19.09 45.52 6.73
C ALA A 550 -20.11 45.60 7.87
N ARG A 551 -21.38 45.30 7.59
CA ARG A 551 -22.45 45.28 8.58
C ARG A 551 -22.18 44.32 9.74
N GLU A 552 -21.69 43.11 9.45
CA GLU A 552 -21.32 42.11 10.45
C GLU A 552 -20.10 42.54 11.28
N LEU A 553 -19.12 43.22 10.67
CA LEU A 553 -17.97 43.77 11.39
C LEU A 553 -18.38 44.86 12.40
N GLU A 554 -19.37 45.70 12.06
CA GLU A 554 -19.88 46.76 12.93
C GLU A 554 -20.85 46.25 14.01
N HIS A 555 -21.78 45.35 13.67
CA HIS A 555 -22.83 44.87 14.58
C HIS A 555 -22.30 44.09 15.80
N GLY A 556 -21.05 43.62 15.77
CA GLY A 556 -20.47 42.83 16.85
C GLY A 556 -19.26 43.44 17.57
N TYR A 557 -18.89 44.69 17.28
CA TYR A 557 -17.58 45.26 17.68
C TYR A 557 -16.40 44.34 17.31
N ILE A 558 -16.56 43.54 16.23
CA ILE A 558 -15.57 42.54 15.80
C ILE A 558 -14.46 43.21 14.99
N LYS A 559 -14.78 44.32 14.29
CA LYS A 559 -13.83 45.10 13.48
C LYS A 559 -12.46 45.26 14.12
N ASP A 560 -12.41 45.79 15.34
CA ASP A 560 -11.14 46.07 16.03
C ASP A 560 -10.32 44.79 16.28
N ARG A 561 -10.99 43.73 16.74
CA ARG A 561 -10.39 42.42 17.01
C ARG A 561 -9.94 41.71 15.73
N PHE A 562 -10.73 41.81 14.66
CA PHE A 562 -10.42 41.21 13.37
C PHE A 562 -9.20 41.87 12.71
N VAL A 563 -9.17 43.19 12.64
CA VAL A 563 -8.00 43.92 12.12
C VAL A 563 -6.76 43.62 12.97
N ARG A 564 -6.89 43.58 14.31
CA ARG A 564 -5.80 43.15 15.20
C ARG A 564 -5.31 41.74 14.84
N ARG A 565 -6.23 40.77 14.73
CA ARG A 565 -5.93 39.37 14.42
C ARG A 565 -5.17 39.21 13.10
N LEU A 566 -5.55 39.96 12.07
CA LEU A 566 -4.86 39.96 10.76
C LEU A 566 -3.42 40.49 10.86
N VAL A 567 -3.22 41.61 11.56
CA VAL A 567 -1.89 42.19 11.75
C VAL A 567 -1.01 41.27 12.61
N ASP A 568 -1.55 40.72 13.68
CA ASP A 568 -0.84 39.78 14.55
C ASP A 568 -0.46 38.50 13.78
N ALA A 569 -1.35 37.98 12.94
CA ALA A 569 -1.04 36.83 12.08
C ALA A 569 0.05 37.15 11.05
N LEU A 570 0.07 38.37 10.50
CA LEU A 570 1.12 38.81 9.57
C LEU A 570 2.47 38.90 10.30
N ASN A 571 2.48 39.47 11.51
CA ASN A 571 3.66 39.58 12.36
C ASN A 571 4.16 38.23 12.87
N ALA A 572 3.27 37.25 13.08
CA ALA A 572 3.66 35.89 13.40
C ALA A 572 4.25 35.15 12.19
N SER A 573 3.96 35.63 10.97
CA SER A 573 4.36 35.00 9.71
C SER A 573 5.46 35.77 9.00
N MET A 574 6.42 36.36 9.72
CA MET A 574 7.50 37.16 9.11
C MET A 574 8.48 36.34 8.27
N GLU A 575 8.65 35.06 8.59
CA GLU A 575 9.36 34.10 7.76
C GLU A 575 8.36 33.32 6.87
N PRO A 576 8.61 33.20 5.55
CA PRO A 576 7.73 32.44 4.68
C PRO A 576 7.71 30.95 5.07
N SER A 577 6.51 30.37 5.12
CA SER A 577 6.29 28.97 5.48
C SER A 577 5.93 28.14 4.24
N ALA A 578 6.56 26.96 4.08
CA ALA A 578 6.16 26.01 3.05
C ALA A 578 4.85 25.28 3.36
N HIS A 579 4.41 25.26 4.63
CA HIS A 579 3.19 24.56 5.05
C HIS A 579 1.90 25.35 4.79
N TYR A 580 2.00 26.67 4.74
CA TYR A 580 0.91 27.60 4.46
C TYR A 580 1.48 28.84 3.74
N PRO A 581 1.98 28.66 2.49
CA PRO A 581 2.72 29.69 1.76
C PRO A 581 1.85 30.91 1.41
N GLY A 582 0.53 30.77 1.47
CA GLY A 582 -0.40 31.83 1.13
C GLY A 582 -0.81 32.72 2.29
N ILE A 583 -0.39 32.46 3.55
CA ILE A 583 -0.92 33.20 4.72
C ILE A 583 -0.74 34.71 4.59
N ARG A 584 0.45 35.18 4.22
CA ARG A 584 0.71 36.62 4.04
C ARG A 584 -0.11 37.18 2.89
N ARG A 585 -0.16 36.45 1.77
CA ARG A 585 -0.95 36.81 0.58
C ARG A 585 -2.43 37.00 0.90
N VAL A 586 -3.05 36.07 1.62
CA VAL A 586 -4.48 36.16 1.96
C VAL A 586 -4.75 37.30 2.94
N ILE A 587 -3.84 37.60 3.87
CA ILE A 587 -3.94 38.76 4.78
C ILE A 587 -3.85 40.07 4.00
N LEU A 588 -2.86 40.20 3.11
CA LEU A 588 -2.72 41.40 2.27
C LEU A 588 -3.96 41.59 1.40
N ARG A 589 -4.50 40.51 0.80
CA ARG A 589 -5.70 40.59 -0.03
C ARG A 589 -6.96 40.92 0.77
N GLN A 590 -7.08 40.42 2.00
CA GLN A 590 -8.14 40.83 2.93
C GLN A 590 -8.06 42.34 3.21
N ALA A 591 -6.87 42.85 3.54
CA ALA A 591 -6.68 44.26 3.84
C ALA A 591 -6.99 45.17 2.63
N ILE A 592 -6.56 44.78 1.43
CA ILE A 592 -6.90 45.48 0.17
C ILE A 592 -8.41 45.55 -0.01
N ASN A 593 -9.10 44.41 0.03
CA ASN A 593 -10.55 44.37 -0.22
C ASN A 593 -11.33 45.23 0.80
N MET A 594 -10.91 45.25 2.07
CA MET A 594 -11.52 46.11 3.09
C MET A 594 -11.27 47.59 2.78
N MET A 595 -10.02 48.00 2.56
CA MET A 595 -9.67 49.41 2.32
C MET A 595 -10.20 49.95 0.98
N GLU A 596 -10.38 49.10 -0.02
CA GLU A 596 -11.01 49.47 -1.29
C GLU A 596 -12.52 49.67 -1.16
N HIS A 597 -13.18 48.92 -0.26
CA HIS A 597 -14.60 49.10 0.01
C HIS A 597 -14.85 50.36 0.85
N ASP A 598 -14.11 50.53 1.95
CA ASP A 598 -14.22 51.71 2.83
C ASP A 598 -12.81 52.22 3.24
N PRO A 599 -12.42 53.44 2.80
CA PRO A 599 -11.15 54.06 3.19
C PRO A 599 -10.95 54.22 4.70
N CYS A 600 -12.01 54.16 5.52
CA CYS A 600 -11.87 54.25 6.98
C CYS A 600 -11.00 53.10 7.55
N TYR A 601 -11.00 51.93 6.90
CA TYR A 601 -10.18 50.79 7.31
C TYR A 601 -8.67 51.09 7.19
N ALA A 602 -8.25 52.01 6.32
CA ALA A 602 -6.85 52.41 6.23
C ALA A 602 -6.35 53.01 7.56
N SER A 603 -7.21 53.77 8.25
CA SER A 603 -6.89 54.27 9.59
C SER A 603 -6.84 53.16 10.64
N CYS A 604 -7.75 52.17 10.55
CA CYS A 604 -7.75 51.01 11.46
C CYS A 604 -6.46 50.19 11.34
N PHE A 605 -6.00 49.91 10.11
CA PHE A 605 -4.75 49.20 9.86
C PHE A 605 -3.52 50.06 10.19
N GLY A 606 -3.55 51.36 9.85
CA GLY A 606 -2.48 52.31 10.15
C GLY A 606 -2.20 52.44 11.65
N ASN A 607 -3.25 52.58 12.47
CA ASN A 607 -3.13 52.63 13.93
C ASN A 607 -2.53 51.36 14.55
N ARG A 608 -2.50 50.25 13.79
CA ARG A 608 -1.94 48.96 14.19
C ARG A 608 -0.59 48.66 13.56
N ARG A 609 0.05 49.65 12.95
CA ARG A 609 1.40 49.50 12.36
C ARG A 609 1.45 48.49 11.22
N MET A 610 0.37 48.38 10.44
CA MET A 610 0.32 47.52 9.25
C MET A 610 1.37 47.93 8.21
N ALA A 611 1.70 49.22 8.11
CA ALA A 611 2.70 49.72 7.15
C ALA A 611 4.11 49.15 7.44
N GLU A 612 4.48 49.07 8.72
CA GLU A 612 5.74 48.44 9.13
C GLU A 612 5.72 46.94 8.87
N ALA A 613 4.64 46.24 9.23
CA ALA A 613 4.51 44.81 8.99
C ALA A 613 4.64 44.47 7.49
N VAL A 614 3.97 45.23 6.62
CA VAL A 614 4.04 45.07 5.15
C VAL A 614 5.43 45.37 4.61
N SER A 615 6.17 46.31 5.22
CA SER A 615 7.56 46.58 4.82
C SER A 615 8.48 45.42 5.16
N THR A 616 8.29 44.78 6.31
CA THR A 616 9.01 43.54 6.63
C THR A 616 8.67 42.41 5.66
N VAL A 617 7.40 42.28 5.25
CA VAL A 617 7.00 41.30 4.23
C VAL A 617 7.68 41.56 2.88
N GLU A 618 7.86 42.82 2.49
CA GLU A 618 8.59 43.17 1.26
C GLU A 618 10.06 42.75 1.35
N GLU A 619 10.70 42.98 2.50
CA GLU A 619 12.11 42.63 2.75
C GLU A 619 12.34 41.11 2.84
N THR A 620 11.37 40.35 3.36
CA THR A 620 11.47 38.89 3.56
C THR A 620 10.68 38.07 2.55
N ALA A 621 10.22 38.69 1.46
CA ALA A 621 9.46 38.03 0.40
C ALA A 621 10.28 36.91 -0.25
N SER A 622 9.62 35.77 -0.51
CA SER A 622 10.24 34.62 -1.16
C SER A 622 9.43 34.17 -2.37
N LYS A 623 10.11 33.56 -3.35
CA LYS A 623 9.45 32.90 -4.48
C LYS A 623 8.46 31.82 -4.02
N ALA A 624 8.66 31.25 -2.82
CA ALA A 624 7.76 30.25 -2.27
C ALA A 624 6.29 30.71 -2.19
N GLU A 625 6.06 31.99 -1.94
CA GLU A 625 4.73 32.58 -1.76
C GLU A 625 3.99 32.85 -3.08
N ASN A 626 4.65 32.57 -4.20
CA ASN A 626 3.99 32.54 -5.50
C ASN A 626 3.28 31.21 -5.74
N TYR A 627 3.54 30.17 -4.95
CA TYR A 627 2.92 28.86 -5.11
C TYR A 627 1.80 28.64 -4.09
N SER A 628 0.71 28.02 -4.53
CA SER A 628 -0.43 27.72 -3.63
C SER A 628 -0.16 26.51 -2.74
N ILE A 629 0.60 25.53 -3.22
CA ILE A 629 0.81 24.24 -2.55
C ILE A 629 2.27 23.81 -2.73
N PHE A 630 2.83 23.22 -1.68
CA PHE A 630 4.12 22.51 -1.74
C PHE A 630 3.92 21.01 -1.61
N LEU A 631 4.61 20.24 -2.45
CA LEU A 631 4.76 18.79 -2.29
C LEU A 631 6.24 18.49 -2.10
N GLY A 632 6.69 18.45 -0.84
CA GLY A 632 8.11 18.44 -0.51
C GLY A 632 8.70 19.84 -0.65
N ASP A 633 9.79 19.96 -1.39
CA ASP A 633 10.48 21.21 -1.71
C ASP A 633 9.99 21.88 -3.01
N VAL A 634 9.09 21.23 -3.75
CA VAL A 634 8.57 21.74 -5.02
C VAL A 634 7.27 22.51 -4.82
N GLY A 635 7.27 23.77 -5.24
CA GLY A 635 6.09 24.64 -5.31
C GLY A 635 5.24 24.39 -6.56
N LEU A 636 3.92 24.32 -6.39
CA LEU A 636 2.95 24.00 -7.43
C LEU A 636 1.80 25.01 -7.41
N MET A 637 1.09 25.13 -8.54
CA MET A 637 0.00 26.10 -8.74
C MET A 637 0.47 27.54 -8.49
N GLU A 638 1.31 28.02 -9.40
CA GLU A 638 1.86 29.37 -9.33
C GLU A 638 0.76 30.41 -9.58
N HIS A 639 0.58 31.32 -8.65
CA HIS A 639 -0.35 32.43 -8.75
C HIS A 639 0.05 33.38 -9.88
N ARG A 640 -0.94 33.84 -10.64
CA ARG A 640 -0.74 34.82 -11.71
C ARG A 640 -0.25 36.18 -11.20
N GLU A 641 -0.69 36.59 -10.01
CA GLU A 641 -0.31 37.86 -9.40
C GLU A 641 0.82 37.64 -8.38
N PRO A 642 2.00 38.29 -8.53
CA PRO A 642 3.09 38.16 -7.58
C PRO A 642 2.76 38.86 -6.25
N LEU A 643 3.36 38.40 -5.15
CA LEU A 643 3.13 38.98 -3.82
C LEU A 643 3.50 40.48 -3.77
N THR A 644 4.55 40.88 -4.48
CA THR A 644 5.02 42.27 -4.55
C THR A 644 3.96 43.24 -5.05
N SER A 645 3.09 42.82 -5.98
CA SER A 645 1.93 43.61 -6.44
C SER A 645 1.00 43.95 -5.28
N LEU A 646 0.70 42.96 -4.43
CA LEU A 646 -0.17 43.12 -3.27
C LEU A 646 0.45 44.04 -2.22
N VAL A 647 1.76 43.90 -1.96
CA VAL A 647 2.51 44.78 -1.03
C VAL A 647 2.41 46.23 -1.47
N VAL A 648 2.72 46.51 -2.75
CA VAL A 648 2.64 47.86 -3.32
C VAL A 648 1.22 48.42 -3.18
N ARG A 649 0.20 47.62 -3.48
CA ARG A 649 -1.19 48.04 -3.37
C ARG A 649 -1.59 48.37 -1.93
N VAL A 650 -1.20 47.56 -0.95
CA VAL A 650 -1.47 47.84 0.47
C VAL A 650 -0.81 49.14 0.92
N LYS A 651 0.47 49.37 0.56
CA LYS A 651 1.18 50.61 0.89
C LYS A 651 0.51 51.85 0.30
N GLN A 652 0.04 51.77 -0.95
CA GLN A 652 -0.72 52.84 -1.60
C GLN A 652 -1.99 53.18 -0.82
N LEU A 653 -2.78 52.17 -0.45
CA LEU A 653 -4.04 52.36 0.27
C LEU A 653 -3.83 52.92 1.68
N LEU A 654 -2.76 52.51 2.38
CA LEU A 654 -2.41 53.06 3.71
C LEU A 654 -1.92 54.51 3.66
N ALA A 655 -1.39 54.97 2.52
CA ALA A 655 -0.92 56.34 2.35
C ALA A 655 -2.07 57.35 2.14
N VAL A 656 -3.27 56.87 1.77
CA VAL A 656 -4.44 57.72 1.59
C VAL A 656 -4.98 58.15 2.96
N ARG A 657 -4.76 59.41 3.33
CA ARG A 657 -5.39 59.99 4.54
C ARG A 657 -6.89 60.15 4.31
N PRO A 658 -7.77 59.71 5.24
CA PRO A 658 -9.18 60.02 5.15
C PRO A 658 -9.35 61.54 5.20
N THR A 659 -10.00 62.13 4.19
CA THR A 659 -10.48 63.51 4.27
C THR A 659 -11.49 63.58 5.42
N GLN A 660 -11.15 64.30 6.49
CA GLN A 660 -12.11 64.68 7.52
C GLN A 660 -13.29 65.39 6.83
N GLN A 661 -14.48 64.78 6.84
CA GLN A 661 -15.69 65.53 6.56
C GLN A 661 -15.84 66.61 7.66
N PRO A 662 -16.07 67.88 7.29
CA PRO A 662 -16.29 68.92 8.28
C PRO A 662 -17.57 68.58 9.04
N SER A 663 -17.46 68.57 10.38
CA SER A 663 -18.59 68.52 11.29
C SER A 663 -19.55 69.66 10.96
N SER A 664 -20.70 69.35 10.36
CA SER A 664 -21.83 70.27 10.30
C SER A 664 -22.38 70.39 11.72
N THR A 665 -22.09 71.53 12.34
CA THR A 665 -22.74 72.07 13.54
C THR A 665 -24.25 72.15 13.39
#